data_AF-A0A7D5QA93-F1
#
_entry.id   AF-A0A7D5QA93-F1
#
_cell.length_a   1.000
_cell.length_b   1.000
_cell.length_c   1.000
_cell.angle_alpha   90.00
_cell.angle_beta   90.00
_cell.angle_gamma   90.00
#
_symmetry.space_group_name_H-M   'P 1'
#
loop_
_entity.id
_entity.type
_entity.pdbx_description
1 polymer ?
#
loop_
_entity_poly.entity_id
_entity_poly.type
_entity_poly.pdbx_seq_one_letter_code
_entity_poly.pdbx_strand_id
1 'polypeptide(L)'
;MRNEVERGNERRDPDCGSGLKGLRRSSEFRGPVESPDDHDHSNDHLALIYESREEQFASAIPFIRQGLERGERCLYVADDNPREDVLTAMRDHGIDVDAALESGALSVRTPADTYRRTGEFDRATMLEFWEESLERAKGEGGHTGLRAAAEMTWALNGDTSPDDLLEYEAVLNSLYRDEDYVVMCQYNRERFPAAVTHDVIKTHPHVISDGTVSRNFYYTPPETYFGPEEMEPKVDRMLQSLRERTEVKTELRERQEYLARVFESSHDAILIVDPRADEIVDANSAATEMLGYTHDELLTLGPSDLYPDELDRFQAFVEKVVANGTGWIDELNCRTKSRGRIPAEISASRMEHDGRSVVLAVARDVSERRKWERAQRKLYEITADPDRPFDEKLQAVFELGCEQFDLDLGGIARVDPETDLFEVETISDEHDHLVPGERYPLSETYCRMATDDGVTVDVTDPVGQDFEGELCYDRFGVEAYLGTYIELGDGDGRTFFFLSNRPRKEEFSEVERTLHHLMGQWVKYELERRQRERELRERTEHLSAIVETTPECIKTVAADGTLLQMNPAGLDMVEADSASDVIGECIYDLIAPEHRQSFREFNERICRGERGTMEFDVVGLDGRRRHMETHAAPLCSPDGKISHVALTRDITDQMERERELERALDLLEKTERIADVGGWEIDTGTMEVFWSDHLFELLGASADEEPRLDGALDLYHEEDRSIVENAIEAALESGDPFDVEARIRAGSNGVRWLRVQGIPETVDGDVVSLRGAAQDVTERKRREQRLEEVIDRLEASNDRLEQFAYAASHDLQEPLRMVSSYLQLIEDRYKDELDEDGEEFIEFAVDGADRMRTMVKGLLEYSRVETRGDPLEPVDLDAVFDDVLSDLRIQIEESNAGITADELPRVTGDASQLRQVLQNLLENAITYSGDEPPRIHVSAERAGSEWNVSVRDEGIGIEPEHQERVFEVFQRLHTRGEYDGTGIGLALCERIVERHDGEIRVESDPGQGTTFSFTLPAVRTRDR
;
A
#
# COMPACT_ATOMS: atom_id res chain seq x y z
N MET A 1 74.27 -0.55 18.70
CA MET A 1 74.96 -0.82 19.98
C MET A 1 73.89 -1.33 20.94
N ARG A 2 73.93 -2.65 21.25
CA ARG A 2 73.09 -3.40 22.22
C ARG A 2 71.59 -3.53 21.85
N ASN A 3 70.96 -4.71 21.76
CA ASN A 3 71.28 -6.04 22.28
C ASN A 3 70.77 -7.15 21.34
N GLU A 4 71.65 -8.10 21.06
CA GLU A 4 71.31 -9.51 20.86
C GLU A 4 70.96 -10.17 22.21
N VAL A 5 70.31 -11.33 22.14
CA VAL A 5 70.22 -12.47 23.08
C VAL A 5 68.77 -12.79 23.43
N GLU A 6 68.18 -13.68 22.63
CA GLU A 6 67.40 -14.87 23.03
C GLU A 6 66.76 -15.52 21.78
N ARG A 7 67.58 -16.23 20.99
CA ARG A 7 67.11 -17.30 20.09
C ARG A 7 67.32 -18.61 20.85
N GLY A 8 66.23 -19.37 21.06
CA GLY A 8 66.33 -20.70 21.65
C GLY A 8 65.09 -21.15 22.42
N ASN A 9 63.89 -21.07 21.81
CA ASN A 9 62.78 -21.99 22.03
C ASN A 9 61.61 -21.52 21.14
N GLU A 10 61.54 -22.03 19.91
CA GLU A 10 60.24 -22.05 19.22
C GLU A 10 59.33 -22.97 20.05
N ARG A 11 58.40 -22.34 20.77
CA ARG A 11 57.26 -23.03 21.36
C ARG A 11 56.54 -23.73 20.22
N ARG A 12 56.57 -25.06 20.20
CA ARG A 12 55.63 -25.88 19.43
C ARG A 12 54.22 -25.37 19.74
N ASP A 13 53.52 -24.96 18.71
CA ASP A 13 52.13 -24.53 18.81
C ASP A 13 51.28 -25.73 19.28
N PRO A 14 50.63 -25.67 20.46
CA PRO A 14 49.82 -26.78 20.97
C PRO A 14 48.57 -27.05 20.11
N ASP A 15 48.24 -26.13 19.20
CA ASP A 15 47.02 -26.13 18.39
C ASP A 15 47.20 -26.75 16.98
N CYS A 16 48.33 -27.43 16.77
CA CYS A 16 48.60 -28.19 15.56
C CYS A 16 47.93 -29.58 15.67
N GLY A 17 46.61 -29.63 15.45
CA GLY A 17 45.82 -30.88 15.58
C GLY A 17 46.44 -32.06 14.78
N SER A 18 46.55 -33.22 15.43
CA SER A 18 46.88 -34.52 14.84
C SER A 18 45.77 -34.99 13.88
N GLY A 19 46.01 -36.04 13.08
CA GLY A 19 44.95 -36.62 12.24
C GLY A 19 44.62 -35.87 10.95
N LEU A 20 43.35 -35.97 10.52
CA LEU A 20 42.74 -35.28 9.38
C LEU A 20 42.81 -33.74 9.50
N LYS A 21 42.71 -33.20 10.73
CA LYS A 21 42.87 -31.75 10.98
C LYS A 21 44.24 -31.25 10.51
N GLY A 22 45.25 -32.13 10.57
CA GLY A 22 46.57 -31.85 10.05
C GLY A 22 46.67 -31.80 8.53
N LEU A 23 46.00 -32.73 7.84
CA LEU A 23 45.91 -32.73 6.37
C LEU A 23 45.24 -31.46 5.83
N ARG A 24 44.22 -30.91 6.51
CA ARG A 24 43.47 -29.70 6.11
C ARG A 24 44.33 -28.47 5.84
N ARG A 25 45.46 -28.32 6.52
CA ARG A 25 46.34 -27.13 6.42
C ARG A 25 47.44 -27.30 5.37
N SER A 26 47.58 -28.47 4.75
CA SER A 26 48.56 -28.71 3.69
C SER A 26 48.03 -28.18 2.36
N SER A 27 48.86 -27.44 1.61
CA SER A 27 48.52 -27.03 0.24
C SER A 27 48.56 -28.17 -0.79
N GLU A 28 49.03 -29.36 -0.38
CA GLU A 28 49.17 -30.55 -1.24
C GLU A 28 47.91 -31.40 -1.31
N PHE A 29 46.96 -31.23 -0.39
CA PHE A 29 45.67 -31.93 -0.38
C PHE A 29 44.51 -30.94 -0.49
N ARG A 30 43.50 -31.28 -1.30
CA ARG A 30 42.30 -30.44 -1.54
C ARG A 30 41.03 -31.12 -1.02
N GLY A 31 39.98 -30.35 -0.72
CA GLY A 31 38.63 -30.87 -0.40
C GLY A 31 38.15 -30.59 1.03
N PRO A 32 36.83 -30.67 1.30
CA PRO A 32 36.26 -30.53 2.64
C PRO A 32 36.48 -31.83 3.42
N VAL A 33 37.41 -31.79 4.37
CA VAL A 33 37.80 -32.97 5.17
C VAL A 33 37.15 -32.89 6.54
N GLU A 34 35.91 -33.35 6.70
CA GLU A 34 35.18 -33.33 7.97
C GLU A 34 35.25 -34.68 8.69
N SER A 35 35.54 -34.67 10.00
CA SER A 35 35.49 -35.88 10.82
C SER A 35 34.04 -36.34 10.96
N PRO A 36 33.73 -37.63 10.85
CA PRO A 36 32.39 -38.16 11.10
C PRO A 36 31.91 -37.93 12.54
N ASP A 37 32.85 -37.89 13.50
CA ASP A 37 32.58 -37.77 14.93
C ASP A 37 33.47 -36.69 15.58
N ASP A 38 32.92 -35.98 16.57
CA ASP A 38 33.63 -35.00 17.39
C ASP A 38 34.29 -35.72 18.57
N HIS A 39 35.47 -36.30 18.33
CA HIS A 39 36.28 -37.01 19.33
C HIS A 39 37.65 -36.34 19.52
N ASP A 40 38.20 -36.45 20.74
CA ASP A 40 39.47 -35.81 21.15
C ASP A 40 40.72 -36.50 20.57
N HIS A 41 40.59 -37.72 20.04
CA HIS A 41 41.68 -38.52 19.44
C HIS A 41 41.50 -38.68 17.93
N SER A 42 42.62 -38.79 17.21
CA SER A 42 42.64 -38.98 15.75
C SER A 42 42.89 -40.44 15.36
N ASN A 43 41.84 -41.21 15.12
CA ASN A 43 41.89 -42.61 14.67
C ASN A 43 41.42 -42.73 13.21
N ASP A 44 42.13 -42.05 12.31
CA ASP A 44 41.67 -41.82 10.94
C ASP A 44 42.16 -42.89 9.96
N HIS A 45 41.22 -43.49 9.23
CA HIS A 45 41.50 -44.51 8.22
C HIS A 45 41.13 -44.03 6.81
N LEU A 46 42.13 -43.99 5.93
CA LEU A 46 42.06 -43.42 4.58
C LEU A 46 42.34 -44.49 3.52
N ALA A 47 41.51 -44.55 2.48
CA ALA A 47 41.82 -45.29 1.27
C ALA A 47 42.40 -44.37 0.20
N LEU A 48 43.64 -44.62 -0.24
CA LEU A 48 44.20 -44.02 -1.45
C LEU A 48 43.90 -44.93 -2.64
N ILE A 49 43.05 -44.46 -3.55
CA ILE A 49 42.79 -45.13 -4.82
C ILE A 49 43.63 -44.46 -5.90
N TYR A 50 44.55 -45.20 -6.51
CA TYR A 50 45.49 -44.69 -7.51
C TYR A 50 45.53 -45.56 -8.77
N GLU A 51 45.87 -44.97 -9.90
CA GLU A 51 46.01 -45.65 -11.20
C GLU A 51 47.49 -45.80 -11.59
N SER A 52 48.36 -44.87 -11.19
CA SER A 52 49.78 -44.89 -11.53
C SER A 52 50.70 -44.77 -10.30
N ARG A 53 51.96 -45.22 -10.45
CA ARG A 53 52.99 -45.07 -9.41
C ARG A 53 53.29 -43.60 -9.07
N GLU A 54 53.23 -42.72 -10.07
CA GLU A 54 53.42 -41.28 -9.86
C GLU A 54 52.32 -40.70 -8.98
N GLU A 55 51.06 -41.02 -9.27
CA GLU A 55 49.89 -40.63 -8.47
C GLU A 55 49.94 -41.21 -7.04
N GLN A 56 50.34 -42.48 -6.91
CA GLN A 56 50.53 -43.13 -5.62
C GLN A 56 51.51 -42.35 -4.74
N PHE A 57 52.70 -42.03 -5.29
CA PHE A 57 53.75 -41.33 -4.55
C PHE A 57 53.45 -39.85 -4.31
N ALA A 58 52.76 -39.19 -5.24
CA ALA A 58 52.30 -37.81 -5.09
C ALA A 58 51.35 -37.62 -3.89
N SER A 59 50.67 -38.68 -3.44
CA SER A 59 49.85 -38.65 -2.22
C SER A 59 50.56 -39.29 -1.02
N ALA A 60 51.18 -40.45 -1.21
CA ALA A 60 51.73 -41.24 -0.11
C ALA A 60 52.98 -40.64 0.53
N ILE A 61 53.84 -39.98 -0.25
CA ILE A 61 55.10 -39.42 0.26
C ILE A 61 54.87 -38.11 1.01
N PRO A 62 54.07 -37.15 0.50
CA PRO A 62 53.65 -35.99 1.29
C PRO A 62 52.96 -36.36 2.61
N PHE A 63 52.13 -37.40 2.58
CA PHE A 63 51.49 -37.93 3.79
C PHE A 63 52.52 -38.37 4.85
N ILE A 64 53.56 -39.13 4.46
CA ILE A 64 54.64 -39.53 5.38
C ILE A 64 55.51 -38.34 5.82
N ARG A 65 55.86 -37.43 4.90
CA ARG A 65 56.65 -36.23 5.22
C ARG A 65 55.97 -35.39 6.30
N GLN A 66 54.66 -35.18 6.16
CA GLN A 66 53.87 -34.42 7.13
C GLN A 66 53.92 -35.05 8.53
N GLY A 67 53.86 -36.38 8.63
CA GLY A 67 54.00 -37.07 9.92
C GLY A 67 55.38 -36.84 10.57
N LEU A 68 56.45 -36.92 9.79
CA LEU A 68 57.81 -36.68 10.27
C LEU A 68 58.01 -35.23 10.76
N GLU A 69 57.49 -34.24 10.03
CA GLU A 69 57.54 -32.81 10.43
C GLU A 69 56.80 -32.55 11.75
N ARG A 70 55.78 -33.35 12.05
CA ARG A 70 54.97 -33.28 13.28
C ARG A 70 55.55 -34.08 14.44
N GLY A 71 56.62 -34.82 14.21
CA GLY A 71 57.23 -35.69 15.21
C GLY A 71 56.44 -36.99 15.47
N GLU A 72 55.55 -37.37 14.56
CA GLU A 72 54.87 -38.66 14.57
C GLU A 72 55.84 -39.76 14.11
N ARG A 73 55.61 -40.99 14.58
CA ARG A 73 56.35 -42.14 14.06
C ARG A 73 55.71 -42.61 12.77
N CYS A 74 56.50 -42.70 11.70
CA CYS A 74 56.03 -43.06 10.38
C CYS A 74 56.39 -44.52 10.01
N LEU A 75 55.40 -45.26 9.51
CA LEU A 75 55.55 -46.62 9.01
C LEU A 75 55.13 -46.67 7.54
N TYR A 76 55.95 -47.26 6.70
CA TYR A 76 55.60 -47.56 5.31
C TYR A 76 55.71 -49.06 5.05
N VAL A 77 54.61 -49.70 4.65
CA VAL A 77 54.60 -51.11 4.23
C VAL A 77 54.62 -51.16 2.71
N ALA A 78 55.77 -51.53 2.15
CA ALA A 78 56.04 -51.59 0.71
C ALA A 78 55.88 -53.03 0.19
N ASP A 79 55.17 -53.21 -0.92
CA ASP A 79 54.92 -54.51 -1.53
C ASP A 79 55.26 -54.53 -3.02
N ASP A 80 54.46 -53.84 -3.84
CA ASP A 80 54.64 -53.83 -5.29
C ASP A 80 55.81 -52.96 -5.71
N ASN A 81 56.04 -51.88 -4.95
CA ASN A 81 57.24 -51.08 -5.07
C ASN A 81 58.33 -51.64 -4.15
N PRO A 82 59.53 -51.98 -4.65
CA PRO A 82 60.63 -52.41 -3.82
C PRO A 82 60.97 -51.37 -2.74
N ARG A 83 61.47 -51.83 -1.59
CA ARG A 83 61.88 -50.95 -0.49
C ARG A 83 62.82 -49.82 -0.94
N GLU A 84 63.82 -50.12 -1.77
CA GLU A 84 64.78 -49.11 -2.26
C GLU A 84 64.13 -48.04 -3.14
N ASP A 85 63.11 -48.42 -3.90
CA ASP A 85 62.37 -47.56 -4.79
C ASP A 85 61.52 -46.55 -4.01
N VAL A 86 60.89 -47.00 -2.93
CA VAL A 86 60.15 -46.13 -1.98
C VAL A 86 61.10 -45.17 -1.27
N LEU A 87 62.24 -45.67 -0.78
CA LEU A 87 63.24 -44.84 -0.11
C LEU A 87 63.83 -43.78 -1.05
N THR A 88 64.05 -44.13 -2.32
CA THR A 88 64.52 -43.18 -3.35
C THR A 88 63.47 -42.10 -3.60
N ALA A 89 62.21 -42.48 -3.79
CA ALA A 89 61.14 -41.52 -4.01
C ALA A 89 60.94 -40.57 -2.81
N MET A 90 61.11 -41.06 -1.57
CA MET A 90 61.07 -40.23 -0.37
C MET A 90 62.17 -39.17 -0.35
N ARG A 91 63.40 -39.53 -0.77
CA ARG A 91 64.52 -38.58 -0.89
C ARG A 91 64.23 -37.51 -1.94
N ASP A 92 63.66 -37.91 -3.09
CA ASP A 92 63.33 -37.00 -4.19
C ASP A 92 62.26 -35.96 -3.79
N HIS A 93 61.38 -36.29 -2.83
CA HIS A 93 60.35 -35.40 -2.29
C HIS A 93 60.79 -34.65 -1.01
N GLY A 94 62.09 -34.64 -0.74
CA GLY A 94 62.70 -33.80 0.30
C GLY A 94 62.68 -34.37 1.72
N ILE A 95 62.46 -35.68 1.89
CA ILE A 95 62.58 -36.34 3.20
C ILE A 95 64.05 -36.72 3.45
N ASP A 96 64.59 -36.35 4.62
CA ASP A 96 65.89 -36.85 5.09
C ASP A 96 65.74 -38.28 5.63
N VAL A 97 65.73 -39.23 4.69
CA VAL A 97 65.48 -40.65 4.95
C VAL A 97 66.51 -41.26 5.88
N ASP A 98 67.78 -40.89 5.75
CA ASP A 98 68.85 -41.50 6.53
C ASP A 98 68.75 -41.07 8.01
N ALA A 99 68.48 -39.79 8.27
CA ALA A 99 68.21 -39.29 9.63
C ALA A 99 66.92 -39.88 10.24
N ALA A 100 65.86 -40.01 9.43
CA ALA A 100 64.58 -40.56 9.89
C ALA A 100 64.67 -42.06 10.22
N LEU A 101 65.45 -42.84 9.47
CA LEU A 101 65.70 -44.26 9.77
C LEU A 101 66.61 -44.45 10.98
N GLU A 102 67.68 -43.66 11.12
CA GLU A 102 68.61 -43.74 12.25
C GLU A 102 67.95 -43.36 13.59
N SER A 103 67.07 -42.35 13.58
CA SER A 103 66.31 -41.93 14.76
C SER A 103 65.16 -42.87 15.13
N GLY A 104 64.79 -43.81 14.24
CA GLY A 104 63.64 -44.69 14.40
C GLY A 104 62.28 -44.02 14.13
N ALA A 105 62.28 -42.77 13.67
CA ALA A 105 61.10 -42.00 13.31
C ALA A 105 60.43 -42.50 12.02
N LEU A 106 61.20 -43.12 11.11
CA LEU A 106 60.69 -43.80 9.91
C LEU A 106 61.04 -45.28 9.96
N SER A 107 60.09 -46.13 9.56
CA SER A 107 60.36 -47.54 9.30
C SER A 107 59.71 -47.98 7.99
N VAL A 108 60.46 -48.71 7.16
CA VAL A 108 59.96 -49.28 5.90
C VAL A 108 60.04 -50.79 5.99
N ARG A 109 58.89 -51.46 5.87
CA ARG A 109 58.69 -52.90 6.05
C ARG A 109 58.08 -53.51 4.80
N THR A 110 58.19 -54.82 4.66
CA THR A 110 57.42 -55.58 3.65
C THR A 110 56.27 -56.34 4.30
N PRO A 111 55.26 -56.82 3.56
CA PRO A 111 54.22 -57.69 4.12
C PRO A 111 54.78 -58.91 4.87
N ALA A 112 55.88 -59.48 4.39
CA ALA A 112 56.58 -60.59 5.03
C ALA A 112 57.20 -60.23 6.40
N ASP A 113 57.49 -58.94 6.63
CA ASP A 113 57.99 -58.42 7.92
C ASP A 113 56.85 -58.03 8.89
N THR A 114 55.59 -58.12 8.46
CA THR A 114 54.41 -57.64 9.20
C THR A 114 53.39 -58.77 9.40
N TYR A 115 52.17 -58.64 8.85
CA TYR A 115 51.05 -59.56 9.01
C TYR A 115 51.14 -60.85 8.17
N ARG A 116 52.22 -61.06 7.40
CA ARG A 116 52.52 -62.33 6.71
C ARG A 116 53.81 -63.02 7.18
N ARG A 117 54.28 -62.74 8.41
CA ARG A 117 55.52 -63.35 8.96
C ARG A 117 55.49 -64.88 9.02
N THR A 118 54.30 -65.50 8.99
CA THR A 118 54.08 -66.95 8.99
C THR A 118 53.96 -67.56 7.58
N GLY A 119 54.00 -66.73 6.53
CA GLY A 119 53.84 -67.11 5.11
C GLY A 119 52.42 -66.91 4.57
N GLU A 120 51.41 -67.06 5.41
CA GLU A 120 49.98 -66.81 5.11
C GLU A 120 49.49 -65.57 5.89
N PHE A 121 48.37 -64.99 5.45
CA PHE A 121 47.73 -63.88 6.16
C PHE A 121 46.99 -64.40 7.40
N ASP A 122 47.24 -63.80 8.57
CA ASP A 122 46.59 -64.18 9.82
C ASP A 122 46.16 -62.94 10.62
N ARG A 123 44.88 -62.90 11.01
CA ARG A 123 44.26 -61.77 11.71
C ARG A 123 44.88 -61.51 13.09
N ALA A 124 45.22 -62.56 13.83
CA ALA A 124 45.82 -62.41 15.17
C ALA A 124 47.23 -61.80 15.06
N THR A 125 48.02 -62.28 14.11
CA THR A 125 49.35 -61.75 13.80
C THR A 125 49.32 -60.28 13.35
N MET A 126 48.27 -59.88 12.63
CA MET A 126 48.05 -58.50 12.22
C MET A 126 47.73 -57.57 13.40
N LEU A 127 46.84 -57.99 14.29
CA LEU A 127 46.52 -57.26 15.52
C LEU A 127 47.75 -57.08 16.40
N GLU A 128 48.52 -58.15 16.62
CA GLU A 128 49.78 -58.10 17.36
C GLU A 128 50.78 -57.10 16.75
N PHE A 129 50.90 -57.06 15.42
CA PHE A 129 51.80 -56.14 14.75
C PHE A 129 51.42 -54.67 14.95
N TRP A 130 50.13 -54.33 14.85
CA TRP A 130 49.65 -52.97 15.05
C TRP A 130 49.73 -52.54 16.51
N GLU A 131 49.39 -53.43 17.45
CA GLU A 131 49.56 -53.20 18.89
C GLU A 131 51.03 -52.93 19.23
N GLU A 132 51.96 -53.78 18.76
CA GLU A 132 53.39 -53.53 18.92
C GLU A 132 53.82 -52.20 18.29
N SER A 133 53.30 -51.84 17.12
CA SER A 133 53.70 -50.60 16.43
C SER A 133 53.24 -49.34 17.17
N LEU A 134 52.02 -49.36 17.72
CA LEU A 134 51.45 -48.30 18.54
C LEU A 134 52.18 -48.16 19.89
N GLU A 135 52.41 -49.28 20.61
CA GLU A 135 53.17 -49.27 21.87
C GLU A 135 54.57 -48.70 21.66
N ARG A 136 55.22 -49.10 20.58
CA ARG A 136 56.60 -48.71 20.26
C ARG A 136 56.63 -47.23 19.81
N ALA A 137 55.56 -46.68 19.23
CA ALA A 137 55.44 -45.24 18.97
C ALA A 137 55.29 -44.41 20.26
N LYS A 138 54.59 -44.94 21.27
CA LYS A 138 54.43 -44.29 22.59
C LYS A 138 55.66 -44.43 23.50
N GLY A 139 56.30 -45.58 23.50
CA GLY A 139 57.32 -45.96 24.49
C GLY A 139 58.75 -45.57 24.15
N GLU A 140 59.14 -45.58 22.86
CA GLU A 140 60.50 -45.30 22.40
C GLU A 140 60.52 -44.00 21.59
N GLY A 141 60.98 -42.89 22.19
CA GLY A 141 61.29 -41.66 21.45
C GLY A 141 60.36 -40.45 21.64
N GLY A 142 59.23 -40.60 22.35
CA GLY A 142 58.33 -39.46 22.67
C GLY A 142 57.59 -38.90 21.46
N HIS A 143 57.21 -39.76 20.51
CA HIS A 143 56.43 -39.38 19.33
C HIS A 143 54.97 -39.07 19.69
N THR A 144 54.34 -38.21 18.89
CA THR A 144 52.97 -37.70 19.12
C THR A 144 51.86 -38.65 18.68
N GLY A 145 52.18 -39.67 17.87
CA GLY A 145 51.23 -40.64 17.32
C GLY A 145 51.89 -41.55 16.27
N LEU A 146 51.10 -42.45 15.67
CA LEU A 146 51.54 -43.34 14.59
C LEU A 146 50.92 -42.94 13.25
N ARG A 147 51.73 -42.75 12.22
CA ARG A 147 51.27 -42.54 10.84
C ARG A 147 51.74 -43.68 9.95
N ALA A 148 50.83 -44.39 9.31
CA ALA A 148 51.16 -45.55 8.50
C ALA A 148 50.62 -45.44 7.07
N ALA A 149 51.44 -45.78 6.09
CA ALA A 149 51.03 -45.97 4.70
C ALA A 149 51.30 -47.43 4.31
N ALA A 150 50.27 -48.17 3.90
CA ALA A 150 50.39 -49.59 3.59
C ALA A 150 49.94 -49.89 2.16
N GLU A 151 50.82 -50.49 1.37
CA GLU A 151 50.45 -51.03 0.06
C GLU A 151 49.65 -52.31 0.21
N MET A 152 48.49 -52.39 -0.43
CA MET A 152 47.56 -53.52 -0.25
C MET A 152 47.71 -54.63 -1.30
N THR A 153 48.56 -54.43 -2.31
CA THR A 153 48.73 -55.30 -3.49
C THR A 153 49.04 -56.76 -3.16
N TRP A 154 49.57 -57.03 -1.96
CA TRP A 154 49.86 -58.38 -1.46
C TRP A 154 48.60 -59.25 -1.33
N ALA A 155 47.43 -58.63 -1.17
CA ALA A 155 46.14 -59.31 -1.07
C ALA A 155 45.69 -59.94 -2.40
N LEU A 156 46.37 -59.64 -3.51
CA LEU A 156 46.14 -60.28 -4.81
C LEU A 156 46.83 -61.64 -4.95
N ASN A 157 47.72 -62.00 -4.01
CA ASN A 157 48.34 -63.32 -3.99
C ASN A 157 47.28 -64.34 -3.52
N GLY A 158 47.13 -65.46 -4.25
CA GLY A 158 45.97 -66.38 -4.18
C GLY A 158 45.69 -67.11 -2.86
N ASP A 159 46.27 -66.66 -1.75
CA ASP A 159 46.11 -67.22 -0.41
C ASP A 159 45.22 -66.33 0.50
N THR A 160 44.72 -65.19 0.00
CA THR A 160 43.82 -64.27 0.73
C THR A 160 42.50 -64.11 -0.02
N SER A 161 41.35 -64.31 0.64
CA SER A 161 40.04 -64.05 0.03
C SER A 161 39.65 -62.57 0.15
N PRO A 162 38.75 -62.05 -0.72
CA PRO A 162 38.19 -60.71 -0.58
C PRO A 162 37.53 -60.47 0.79
N ASP A 163 36.92 -61.50 1.37
CA ASP A 163 36.29 -61.43 2.70
C ASP A 163 37.34 -61.25 3.80
N ASP A 164 38.49 -61.92 3.69
CA ASP A 164 39.61 -61.76 4.65
C ASP A 164 40.20 -60.34 4.62
N LEU A 165 40.26 -59.73 3.43
CA LEU A 165 40.69 -58.33 3.27
C LEU A 165 39.66 -57.36 3.86
N LEU A 166 38.36 -57.62 3.69
CA LEU A 166 37.32 -56.79 4.27
C LEU A 166 37.28 -56.88 5.79
N GLU A 167 37.46 -58.08 6.34
CA GLU A 167 37.63 -58.26 7.79
C GLU A 167 38.86 -57.50 8.33
N TYR A 168 39.96 -57.48 7.58
CA TYR A 168 41.15 -56.69 7.93
C TYR A 168 40.85 -55.19 8.02
N GLU A 169 40.26 -54.60 6.98
CA GLU A 169 39.97 -53.16 6.94
C GLU A 169 38.91 -52.75 7.96
N ALA A 170 37.92 -53.61 8.18
CA ALA A 170 36.89 -53.42 9.20
C ALA A 170 37.48 -53.36 10.62
N VAL A 171 38.46 -54.22 10.90
CA VAL A 171 39.14 -54.26 12.19
C VAL A 171 39.96 -52.98 12.43
N LEU A 172 40.64 -52.46 11.40
CA LEU A 172 41.38 -51.20 11.48
C LEU A 172 40.51 -50.02 11.92
N ASN A 173 39.27 -49.90 11.43
CA ASN A 173 38.36 -48.83 11.87
C ASN A 173 37.94 -48.94 13.35
N SER A 174 38.11 -50.10 13.97
CA SER A 174 37.71 -50.37 15.36
C SER A 174 38.89 -50.48 16.34
N LEU A 175 40.11 -50.46 15.83
CA LEU A 175 41.32 -50.60 16.64
C LEU A 175 41.51 -49.34 17.49
N TYR A 176 41.55 -49.55 18.82
CA TYR A 176 41.79 -48.59 19.89
C TYR A 176 41.27 -47.16 19.60
N ARG A 177 39.96 -46.94 19.79
CA ARG A 177 39.29 -45.63 19.58
C ARG A 177 39.88 -44.45 20.37
N ASP A 178 40.69 -44.72 21.39
CA ASP A 178 41.31 -43.72 22.28
C ASP A 178 42.80 -43.46 21.95
N GLU A 179 43.24 -43.79 20.73
CA GLU A 179 44.64 -43.71 20.30
C GLU A 179 44.82 -42.79 19.08
N ASP A 180 45.92 -42.03 19.07
CA ASP A 180 46.26 -41.13 17.97
C ASP A 180 47.07 -41.85 16.87
N TYR A 181 46.35 -42.33 15.85
CA TYR A 181 46.95 -42.95 14.67
C TYR A 181 46.18 -42.66 13.37
N VAL A 182 46.94 -42.53 12.27
CA VAL A 182 46.37 -42.32 10.93
C VAL A 182 46.94 -43.37 9.99
N VAL A 183 46.06 -44.14 9.34
CA VAL A 183 46.46 -45.17 8.37
C VAL A 183 45.94 -44.80 6.99
N MET A 184 46.82 -44.91 6.00
CA MET A 184 46.47 -44.79 4.58
C MET A 184 46.75 -46.12 3.87
N CYS A 185 45.68 -46.85 3.56
CA CYS A 185 45.72 -48.07 2.76
C CYS A 185 45.73 -47.69 1.28
N GLN A 186 46.71 -48.22 0.53
CA GLN A 186 46.96 -47.85 -0.87
C GLN A 186 46.49 -48.97 -1.79
N TYR A 187 45.57 -48.65 -2.69
CA TYR A 187 44.95 -49.60 -3.63
C TYR A 187 45.13 -49.16 -5.07
N ASN A 188 45.74 -50.03 -5.87
CA ASN A 188 45.87 -49.82 -7.30
C ASN A 188 44.56 -50.20 -8.02
N ARG A 189 43.85 -49.20 -8.55
CA ARG A 189 42.55 -49.38 -9.22
C ARG A 189 42.61 -50.33 -10.42
N GLU A 190 43.72 -50.38 -11.15
CA GLU A 190 43.86 -51.26 -12.32
C GLU A 190 44.14 -52.72 -11.94
N ARG A 191 44.79 -52.95 -10.80
CA ARG A 191 45.17 -54.30 -10.35
C ARG A 191 44.11 -54.99 -9.51
N PHE A 192 43.35 -54.26 -8.72
CA PHE A 192 42.27 -54.83 -7.91
C PHE A 192 41.00 -55.04 -8.75
N PRO A 193 40.30 -56.17 -8.60
CA PRO A 193 38.98 -56.34 -9.21
C PRO A 193 38.01 -55.26 -8.75
N ALA A 194 37.15 -54.77 -9.64
CA ALA A 194 36.19 -53.70 -9.35
C ALA A 194 35.29 -54.01 -8.13
N ALA A 195 34.95 -55.29 -7.91
CA ALA A 195 34.21 -55.72 -6.72
C ALA A 195 34.97 -55.43 -5.42
N VAL A 196 36.27 -55.74 -5.39
CA VAL A 196 37.13 -55.48 -4.22
C VAL A 196 37.29 -53.98 -3.99
N THR A 197 37.51 -53.19 -5.06
CA THR A 197 37.61 -51.73 -4.93
C THR A 197 36.30 -51.09 -4.43
N HIS A 198 35.16 -51.60 -4.87
CA HIS A 198 33.85 -51.17 -4.38
C HIS A 198 33.71 -51.45 -2.87
N ASP A 199 34.09 -52.64 -2.41
CA ASP A 199 33.95 -52.99 -1.00
C ASP A 199 34.94 -52.21 -0.12
N VAL A 200 36.17 -51.97 -0.62
CA VAL A 200 37.16 -51.08 0.00
C VAL A 200 36.62 -49.66 0.16
N ILE A 201 35.98 -49.09 -0.86
CA ILE A 201 35.35 -47.77 -0.72
C ILE A 201 34.30 -47.84 0.38
N LYS A 202 33.48 -48.87 0.47
CA LYS A 202 32.47 -48.93 1.54
C LYS A 202 33.01 -49.15 2.94
N THR A 203 34.26 -49.55 3.11
CA THR A 203 34.88 -49.79 4.43
C THR A 203 35.79 -48.67 4.91
N HIS A 204 36.06 -47.62 4.12
CA HIS A 204 36.92 -46.51 4.54
C HIS A 204 36.11 -45.24 4.79
N PRO A 205 36.21 -44.60 5.98
CA PRO A 205 35.54 -43.33 6.27
C PRO A 205 35.97 -42.17 5.36
N HIS A 206 37.18 -42.25 4.80
CA HIS A 206 37.74 -41.22 3.92
C HIS A 206 38.40 -41.86 2.70
N VAL A 207 38.26 -41.21 1.55
CA VAL A 207 38.87 -41.63 0.29
C VAL A 207 39.70 -40.49 -0.28
N ILE A 208 40.90 -40.83 -0.73
CA ILE A 208 41.80 -39.96 -1.47
C ILE A 208 41.81 -40.43 -2.93
N SER A 209 41.49 -39.51 -3.84
CA SER A 209 41.59 -39.72 -5.29
C SER A 209 42.02 -38.39 -5.93
N ASP A 210 42.99 -38.44 -6.84
CA ASP A 210 43.54 -37.27 -7.52
C ASP A 210 43.92 -36.10 -6.57
N GLY A 211 44.62 -36.43 -5.48
CA GLY A 211 45.05 -35.45 -4.45
C GLY A 211 43.91 -34.79 -3.65
N THR A 212 42.66 -35.20 -3.87
CA THR A 212 41.49 -34.69 -3.16
C THR A 212 41.09 -35.65 -2.06
N VAL A 213 41.07 -35.17 -0.82
CA VAL A 213 40.60 -35.91 0.35
C VAL A 213 39.12 -35.63 0.50
N SER A 214 38.30 -36.67 0.43
CA SER A 214 36.85 -36.56 0.57
C SER A 214 36.36 -37.39 1.76
N ARG A 215 35.44 -36.83 2.54
CA ARG A 215 34.60 -37.63 3.44
C ARG A 215 33.81 -38.61 2.58
N ASN A 216 33.90 -39.89 2.92
CA ASN A 216 33.31 -40.92 2.10
C ASN A 216 31.86 -41.18 2.48
N PHE A 217 30.94 -40.58 1.73
CA PHE A 217 29.50 -40.76 1.90
C PHE A 217 29.02 -42.20 1.66
N TYR A 218 29.84 -43.08 1.06
CA TYR A 218 29.53 -44.49 0.87
C TYR A 218 30.04 -45.39 1.99
N TYR A 219 30.72 -44.83 2.99
CA TYR A 219 31.21 -45.58 4.14
C TYR A 219 30.06 -46.24 4.91
N THR A 220 30.22 -47.52 5.18
CA THR A 220 29.30 -48.32 5.99
C THR A 220 30.08 -48.86 7.19
N PRO A 221 29.73 -48.47 8.43
CA PRO A 221 30.41 -48.93 9.62
C PRO A 221 30.42 -50.46 9.73
N PRO A 222 31.54 -51.07 10.13
CA PRO A 222 31.70 -52.52 10.23
C PRO A 222 30.60 -53.26 11.00
N GLU A 223 30.00 -52.63 12.02
CA GLU A 223 28.92 -53.22 12.81
C GLU A 223 27.67 -53.54 11.95
N THR A 224 27.53 -52.86 10.81
CA THR A 224 26.44 -53.02 9.84
C THR A 224 26.70 -54.18 8.86
N TYR A 225 27.95 -54.62 8.70
CA TYR A 225 28.32 -55.75 7.83
C TYR A 225 28.16 -57.11 8.53
N PHE A 226 28.30 -57.15 9.85
CA PHE A 226 28.38 -58.40 10.62
C PHE A 226 27.31 -58.53 11.74
N GLY A 227 26.40 -57.56 11.90
CA GLY A 227 25.27 -57.59 12.83
C GLY A 227 23.94 -58.06 12.19
N PRO A 228 22.92 -58.47 12.97
CA PRO A 228 21.60 -58.80 12.43
C PRO A 228 21.01 -57.57 11.72
N GLU A 229 20.62 -57.74 10.45
CA GLU A 229 20.18 -56.67 9.54
C GLU A 229 19.01 -55.84 10.11
N GLU A 230 19.29 -54.62 10.58
CA GLU A 230 18.27 -53.58 10.70
C GLU A 230 18.41 -52.64 9.49
N MET A 231 17.38 -52.60 8.64
CA MET A 231 17.37 -51.79 7.40
C MET A 231 17.11 -50.30 7.66
N GLU A 232 16.49 -49.94 8.79
CA GLU A 232 16.15 -48.55 9.16
C GLU A 232 17.38 -47.62 9.27
N PRO A 233 18.46 -47.96 10.02
CA PRO A 233 19.65 -47.10 10.11
C PRO A 233 20.34 -46.83 8.76
N LYS A 234 20.16 -47.72 7.79
CA LYS A 234 20.73 -47.61 6.44
C LYS A 234 19.94 -46.63 5.58
N VAL A 235 18.61 -46.63 5.70
CA VAL A 235 17.72 -45.68 5.01
C VAL A 235 17.92 -44.27 5.54
N ASP A 236 18.00 -44.10 6.86
CA ASP A 236 18.18 -42.79 7.50
C ASP A 236 19.47 -42.09 7.05
N ARG A 237 20.59 -42.84 6.96
CA ARG A 237 21.88 -42.30 6.47
C ARG A 237 21.84 -41.91 4.99
N MET A 238 21.16 -42.69 4.15
CA MET A 238 20.99 -42.36 2.73
C MET A 238 20.14 -41.10 2.55
N LEU A 239 19.08 -40.94 3.34
CA LEU A 239 18.25 -39.74 3.35
C LEU A 239 19.01 -38.52 3.86
N GLN A 240 19.85 -38.66 4.88
CA GLN A 240 20.67 -37.57 5.40
C GLN A 240 21.71 -37.08 4.38
N SER A 241 22.40 -37.99 3.69
CA SER A 241 23.37 -37.63 2.64
C SER A 241 22.72 -36.92 1.43
N LEU A 242 21.47 -37.31 1.10
CA LEU A 242 20.70 -36.63 0.05
C LEU A 242 20.27 -35.21 0.46
N ARG A 243 19.92 -35.01 1.74
CA ARG A 243 19.55 -33.68 2.28
C ARG A 243 20.74 -32.72 2.28
N GLU A 244 21.87 -33.11 2.86
CA GLU A 244 23.07 -32.25 2.95
C GLU A 244 23.56 -31.79 1.56
N ARG A 245 23.56 -32.69 0.57
CA ARG A 245 23.98 -32.36 -0.81
C ARG A 245 23.00 -31.40 -1.51
N THR A 246 21.73 -31.45 -1.13
CA THR A 246 20.69 -30.56 -1.67
C THR A 246 20.75 -29.19 -1.01
N GLU A 247 20.98 -29.12 0.30
CA GLU A 247 21.09 -27.87 1.07
C GLU A 247 22.25 -27.00 0.59
N VAL A 248 23.47 -27.52 0.51
CA VAL A 248 24.66 -26.75 0.07
C VAL A 248 24.49 -26.21 -1.35
N LYS A 249 23.88 -27.00 -2.25
CA LYS A 249 23.63 -26.58 -3.63
C LYS A 249 22.54 -25.50 -3.71
N THR A 250 21.58 -25.54 -2.80
CA THR A 250 20.49 -24.56 -2.71
C THR A 250 21.00 -23.25 -2.10
N GLU A 251 21.77 -23.30 -1.02
CA GLU A 251 22.33 -22.10 -0.36
C GLU A 251 23.26 -21.31 -1.28
N LEU A 252 24.16 -21.98 -2.02
CA LEU A 252 25.05 -21.31 -2.98
C LEU A 252 24.25 -20.62 -4.08
N ARG A 253 23.18 -21.27 -4.56
CA ARG A 253 22.29 -20.72 -5.58
C ARG A 253 21.50 -19.53 -5.06
N GLU A 254 20.93 -19.62 -3.86
CA GLU A 254 20.20 -18.52 -3.22
C GLU A 254 21.08 -17.30 -2.95
N ARG A 255 22.33 -17.50 -2.52
CA ARG A 255 23.30 -16.41 -2.31
C ARG A 255 23.66 -15.69 -3.61
N GLN A 256 23.85 -16.44 -4.70
CA GLN A 256 24.11 -15.87 -6.03
C GLN A 256 22.90 -15.12 -6.57
N GLU A 257 21.70 -15.69 -6.44
CA GLU A 257 20.45 -15.05 -6.83
C GLU A 257 20.17 -13.78 -6.00
N TYR A 258 20.52 -13.76 -4.71
CA TYR A 258 20.38 -12.57 -3.86
C TYR A 258 21.26 -11.41 -4.31
N LEU A 259 22.55 -11.65 -4.55
CA LEU A 259 23.48 -10.59 -4.99
C LEU A 259 23.13 -10.06 -6.38
N ALA A 260 22.72 -10.95 -7.30
CA ALA A 260 22.22 -10.54 -8.62
C ALA A 260 20.96 -9.67 -8.50
N ARG A 261 20.01 -10.03 -7.62
CA ARG A 261 18.82 -9.20 -7.37
C ARG A 261 19.16 -7.82 -6.80
N VAL A 262 20.16 -7.70 -5.91
CA VAL A 262 20.57 -6.39 -5.37
C VAL A 262 21.16 -5.49 -6.45
N PHE A 263 22.00 -6.04 -7.32
CA PHE A 263 22.57 -5.31 -8.46
C PHE A 263 21.49 -4.84 -9.44
N GLU A 264 20.54 -5.73 -9.76
CA GLU A 264 19.45 -5.44 -10.70
C GLU A 264 18.34 -4.54 -10.14
N SER A 265 18.08 -4.56 -8.82
CA SER A 265 17.00 -3.77 -8.21
C SER A 265 17.38 -2.32 -7.86
N SER A 266 18.64 -1.93 -8.10
CA SER A 266 19.08 -0.53 -7.90
C SER A 266 18.41 0.40 -8.91
N HIS A 267 17.87 1.53 -8.44
CA HIS A 267 17.27 2.55 -9.30
C HIS A 267 18.31 3.45 -9.97
N ASP A 268 19.50 3.58 -9.38
CA ASP A 268 20.60 4.29 -10.02
C ASP A 268 21.31 3.37 -11.02
N ALA A 269 21.80 3.95 -12.12
CA ALA A 269 22.55 3.23 -13.13
C ALA A 269 23.91 2.79 -12.56
N ILE A 270 24.15 1.48 -12.51
CA ILE A 270 25.40 0.91 -12.02
C ILE A 270 26.17 0.31 -13.19
N LEU A 271 27.43 0.72 -13.32
CA LEU A 271 28.38 0.23 -14.32
C LEU A 271 29.64 -0.28 -13.61
N ILE A 272 30.07 -1.50 -13.92
CA ILE A 272 31.38 -2.01 -13.55
C ILE A 272 32.28 -1.82 -14.76
N VAL A 273 33.37 -1.08 -14.61
CA VAL A 273 34.26 -0.72 -15.71
C VAL A 273 35.70 -1.07 -15.41
N ASP A 274 36.46 -1.48 -16.42
CA ASP A 274 37.92 -1.52 -16.36
C ASP A 274 38.45 -0.20 -16.95
N PRO A 275 38.89 0.75 -16.10
CA PRO A 275 39.36 2.05 -16.56
C PRO A 275 40.70 1.98 -17.31
N ARG A 276 41.45 0.87 -17.25
CA ARG A 276 42.71 0.70 -18.00
C ARG A 276 42.47 0.17 -19.40
N ALA A 277 41.49 -0.73 -19.54
CA ALA A 277 41.09 -1.28 -20.82
C ALA A 277 40.08 -0.39 -21.57
N ASP A 278 39.49 0.59 -20.88
CA ASP A 278 38.36 1.40 -21.36
C ASP A 278 37.20 0.48 -21.80
N GLU A 279 36.83 -0.44 -20.91
CA GLU A 279 35.83 -1.50 -21.15
C GLU A 279 34.76 -1.47 -20.05
N ILE A 280 33.48 -1.58 -20.45
CA ILE A 280 32.39 -1.82 -19.50
C ILE A 280 32.29 -3.33 -19.30
N VAL A 281 32.58 -3.78 -18.08
CA VAL A 281 32.62 -5.19 -17.67
C VAL A 281 31.21 -5.71 -17.37
N ASP A 282 30.38 -4.89 -16.73
CA ASP A 282 28.98 -5.23 -16.43
C ASP A 282 28.13 -3.96 -16.23
N ALA A 283 26.82 -4.08 -16.36
CA ALA A 283 25.85 -3.01 -16.20
C ALA A 283 24.51 -3.56 -15.68
N ASN A 284 23.82 -2.85 -14.79
CA ASN A 284 22.49 -3.27 -14.34
C ASN A 284 21.38 -2.79 -15.29
N SER A 285 20.17 -3.31 -15.12
CA SER A 285 18.99 -2.87 -15.88
C SER A 285 18.73 -1.36 -15.82
N ALA A 286 18.91 -0.70 -14.68
CA ALA A 286 18.77 0.76 -14.59
C ALA A 286 19.78 1.51 -15.48
N ALA A 287 21.00 1.00 -15.67
CA ALA A 287 21.97 1.57 -16.61
C ALA A 287 21.53 1.40 -18.07
N THR A 288 20.94 0.24 -18.41
CA THR A 288 20.37 0.02 -19.76
C THR A 288 19.21 0.96 -20.04
N GLU A 289 18.35 1.20 -19.05
CA GLU A 289 17.20 2.10 -19.17
C GLU A 289 17.61 3.56 -19.28
N MET A 290 18.50 4.03 -18.39
CA MET A 290 19.01 5.40 -18.39
C MET A 290 19.74 5.75 -19.70
N LEU A 291 20.59 4.84 -20.21
CA LEU A 291 21.43 5.11 -21.39
C LEU A 291 20.77 4.71 -22.71
N GLY A 292 19.75 3.84 -22.67
CA GLY A 292 19.01 3.35 -23.84
C GLY A 292 19.73 2.31 -24.70
N TYR A 293 20.81 1.71 -24.19
CA TYR A 293 21.54 0.61 -24.84
C TYR A 293 21.12 -0.72 -24.20
N THR A 294 21.11 -1.81 -24.97
CA THR A 294 20.93 -3.14 -24.36
C THR A 294 22.17 -3.49 -23.54
N HIS A 295 22.03 -4.44 -22.60
CA HIS A 295 23.17 -4.92 -21.78
C HIS A 295 24.36 -5.32 -22.66
N ASP A 296 24.14 -6.19 -23.65
CA ASP A 296 25.18 -6.61 -24.61
C ASP A 296 25.83 -5.45 -25.37
N GLU A 297 25.06 -4.39 -25.71
CA GLU A 297 25.60 -3.23 -26.41
C GLU A 297 26.50 -2.40 -25.51
N LEU A 298 26.12 -2.21 -24.23
CA LEU A 298 26.95 -1.50 -23.25
C LEU A 298 28.30 -2.17 -23.07
N LEU A 299 28.35 -3.51 -23.04
CA LEU A 299 29.62 -4.25 -22.90
C LEU A 299 30.56 -4.09 -24.12
N THR A 300 30.04 -3.65 -25.27
CA THR A 300 30.87 -3.35 -26.45
C THR A 300 31.40 -1.93 -26.49
N LEU A 301 30.96 -1.07 -25.56
CA LEU A 301 31.36 0.33 -25.46
C LEU A 301 32.42 0.52 -24.38
N GLY A 302 33.28 1.52 -24.58
CA GLY A 302 34.12 2.04 -23.50
C GLY A 302 33.38 3.09 -22.68
N PRO A 303 33.67 3.22 -21.37
CA PRO A 303 33.08 4.30 -20.57
C PRO A 303 33.42 5.70 -21.12
N SER A 304 34.53 5.86 -21.84
CA SER A 304 34.87 7.10 -22.57
C SER A 304 33.89 7.43 -23.71
N ASP A 305 33.29 6.42 -24.37
CA ASP A 305 32.30 6.62 -25.45
C ASP A 305 30.99 7.24 -24.96
N LEU A 306 30.73 7.16 -23.65
CA LEU A 306 29.58 7.80 -23.03
C LEU A 306 29.79 9.31 -22.85
N TYR A 307 31.03 9.82 -22.92
CA TYR A 307 31.37 11.23 -22.65
C TYR A 307 32.25 11.88 -23.74
N PRO A 308 31.89 11.83 -25.03
CA PRO A 308 32.77 12.23 -26.12
C PRO A 308 33.15 13.72 -26.12
N ASP A 309 32.30 14.60 -25.59
CA ASP A 309 32.50 16.06 -25.59
C ASP A 309 33.16 16.60 -24.31
N GLU A 310 33.21 15.79 -23.25
CA GLU A 310 33.78 16.15 -21.95
C GLU A 310 34.88 15.18 -21.53
N LEU A 311 35.58 14.60 -22.51
CA LEU A 311 36.57 13.53 -22.30
C LEU A 311 37.69 13.94 -21.33
N ASP A 312 38.21 15.17 -21.45
CA ASP A 312 39.26 15.68 -20.55
C ASP A 312 38.78 15.71 -19.07
N ARG A 313 37.51 16.07 -18.87
CA ARG A 313 36.89 16.18 -17.55
C ARG A 313 36.59 14.79 -16.97
N PHE A 314 36.16 13.86 -17.81
CA PHE A 314 35.97 12.46 -17.47
C PHE A 314 37.30 11.77 -17.11
N GLN A 315 38.35 11.96 -17.90
CA GLN A 315 39.68 11.38 -17.63
C GLN A 315 40.26 11.88 -16.31
N ALA A 316 40.17 13.18 -16.04
CA ALA A 316 40.60 13.74 -14.75
C ALA A 316 39.82 13.14 -13.56
N PHE A 317 38.54 12.83 -13.75
CA PHE A 317 37.73 12.14 -12.75
C PHE A 317 38.19 10.69 -12.53
N VAL A 318 38.43 9.92 -13.59
CA VAL A 318 38.92 8.54 -13.51
C VAL A 318 40.28 8.46 -12.84
N GLU A 319 41.23 9.33 -13.20
CA GLU A 319 42.56 9.39 -12.55
C GLU A 319 42.45 9.62 -11.04
N LYS A 320 41.53 10.50 -10.62
CA LYS A 320 41.26 10.78 -9.21
C LYS A 320 40.72 9.57 -8.47
N VAL A 321 39.81 8.81 -9.08
CA VAL A 321 39.24 7.57 -8.50
C VAL A 321 40.31 6.49 -8.40
N VAL A 322 41.14 6.33 -9.44
CA VAL A 322 42.25 5.37 -9.46
C VAL A 322 43.32 5.73 -8.41
N ALA A 323 43.60 7.02 -8.18
CA ALA A 323 44.56 7.44 -7.17
C ALA A 323 44.02 7.31 -5.73
N ASN A 324 42.78 7.75 -5.49
CA ASN A 324 42.22 7.91 -4.14
C ASN A 324 41.28 6.77 -3.69
N GLY A 325 40.94 5.85 -4.59
CA GLY A 325 40.02 4.74 -4.36
C GLY A 325 38.53 5.10 -4.54
N THR A 326 38.16 6.39 -4.47
CA THR A 326 36.79 6.90 -4.68
C THR A 326 36.78 8.27 -5.36
N GLY A 327 35.65 8.68 -5.96
CA GLY A 327 35.47 10.00 -6.56
C GLY A 327 34.00 10.35 -6.84
N TRP A 328 33.71 11.66 -6.93
CA TRP A 328 32.39 12.20 -7.26
C TRP A 328 32.46 13.39 -8.25
N ILE A 329 31.49 13.50 -9.17
CA ILE A 329 31.33 14.61 -10.13
C ILE A 329 29.85 14.95 -10.35
N ASP A 330 29.51 16.24 -10.23
CA ASP A 330 28.12 16.74 -10.22
C ASP A 330 27.50 16.93 -11.61
N GLU A 331 28.34 17.06 -12.62
CA GLU A 331 27.87 17.42 -13.97
C GLU A 331 28.79 16.83 -15.02
N LEU A 332 28.32 15.75 -15.62
CA LEU A 332 28.93 15.19 -16.82
C LEU A 332 27.81 14.78 -17.78
N ASN A 333 27.83 15.31 -19.00
CA ASN A 333 26.79 15.00 -19.98
C ASN A 333 27.06 13.65 -20.63
N CYS A 334 26.30 12.64 -20.24
CA CYS A 334 26.39 11.33 -20.85
C CYS A 334 25.58 11.27 -22.14
N ARG A 335 26.12 10.57 -23.14
CA ARG A 335 25.49 10.31 -24.42
C ARG A 335 24.63 9.05 -24.30
N THR A 336 23.35 9.21 -24.58
CA THR A 336 22.36 8.12 -24.65
C THR A 336 22.16 7.69 -26.10
N LYS A 337 21.62 6.48 -26.32
CA LYS A 337 21.31 5.97 -27.66
C LYS A 337 20.12 6.68 -28.32
N SER A 338 19.13 7.08 -27.51
CA SER A 338 17.81 7.55 -27.97
C SER A 338 17.44 8.97 -27.50
N ARG A 339 17.86 9.39 -26.30
CA ARG A 339 17.49 10.67 -25.66
C ARG A 339 18.49 11.81 -25.90
N GLY A 340 19.50 11.60 -26.76
CA GLY A 340 20.56 12.58 -26.97
C GLY A 340 21.54 12.63 -25.80
N ARG A 341 21.70 13.79 -25.15
CA ARG A 341 22.62 13.96 -24.00
C ARG A 341 21.83 14.24 -22.73
N ILE A 342 22.13 13.52 -21.66
CA ILE A 342 21.55 13.75 -20.33
C ILE A 342 22.66 14.12 -19.33
N PRO A 343 22.47 15.16 -18.50
CA PRO A 343 23.38 15.46 -17.40
C PRO A 343 23.29 14.37 -16.34
N ALA A 344 24.43 13.79 -15.97
CA ALA A 344 24.53 12.77 -14.93
C ALA A 344 25.45 13.22 -13.79
N GLU A 345 25.03 12.89 -12.57
CA GLU A 345 25.86 12.93 -11.36
C GLU A 345 26.48 11.54 -11.16
N ILE A 346 27.81 11.46 -10.98
CA ILE A 346 28.53 10.18 -10.97
C ILE A 346 29.36 10.04 -9.70
N SER A 347 29.17 8.91 -9.01
CA SER A 347 30.00 8.45 -7.89
C SER A 347 30.71 7.16 -8.28
N ALA A 348 32.00 7.03 -8.00
CA ALA A 348 32.78 5.87 -8.40
C ALA A 348 33.71 5.36 -7.29
N SER A 349 33.89 4.03 -7.21
CA SER A 349 34.75 3.36 -6.22
C SER A 349 35.53 2.19 -6.83
N ARG A 350 36.76 1.95 -6.37
CA ARG A 350 37.65 0.89 -6.89
C ARG A 350 37.46 -0.44 -6.14
N MET A 351 37.38 -1.56 -6.86
CA MET A 351 37.25 -2.92 -6.33
C MET A 351 38.12 -3.95 -7.10
N GLU A 352 38.20 -5.20 -6.61
CA GLU A 352 38.85 -6.32 -7.29
C GLU A 352 37.84 -7.39 -7.72
N HIS A 353 37.96 -7.89 -8.95
CA HIS A 353 37.13 -8.94 -9.53
C HIS A 353 37.99 -9.83 -10.45
N ASP A 354 37.98 -11.17 -10.26
CA ASP A 354 38.80 -12.14 -11.00
C ASP A 354 40.30 -11.78 -11.12
N GLY A 355 40.87 -11.20 -10.06
CA GLY A 355 42.27 -10.76 -10.02
C GLY A 355 42.58 -9.51 -10.84
N ARG A 356 41.56 -8.78 -11.32
CA ARG A 356 41.66 -7.49 -12.02
C ARG A 356 41.10 -6.36 -11.15
N SER A 357 41.66 -5.15 -11.27
CA SER A 357 41.15 -3.96 -10.58
C SER A 357 40.13 -3.26 -11.47
N VAL A 358 38.88 -3.24 -11.02
CA VAL A 358 37.74 -2.62 -11.71
C VAL A 358 37.17 -1.46 -10.89
N VAL A 359 36.35 -0.61 -11.50
CA VAL A 359 35.69 0.52 -10.87
C VAL A 359 34.18 0.32 -10.95
N LEU A 360 33.51 0.38 -9.81
CA LEU A 360 32.06 0.47 -9.71
C LEU A 360 31.66 1.94 -9.80
N ALA A 361 30.95 2.32 -10.86
CA ALA A 361 30.41 3.65 -11.07
C ALA A 361 28.88 3.61 -10.92
N VAL A 362 28.35 4.54 -10.12
CA VAL A 362 26.93 4.80 -9.94
C VAL A 362 26.64 6.15 -10.57
N ALA A 363 25.77 6.17 -11.57
CA ALA A 363 25.34 7.37 -12.28
C ALA A 363 23.84 7.63 -12.04
N ARG A 364 23.50 8.89 -11.80
CA ARG A 364 22.12 9.35 -11.61
C ARG A 364 21.78 10.43 -12.61
N ASP A 365 20.65 10.29 -13.30
CA ASP A 365 20.09 11.33 -14.17
C ASP A 365 19.59 12.52 -13.34
N VAL A 366 20.05 13.73 -13.66
CA VAL A 366 19.66 14.97 -12.97
C VAL A 366 18.94 15.95 -13.89
N SER A 367 18.43 15.48 -15.04
CA SER A 367 17.75 16.29 -16.06
C SER A 367 16.56 17.06 -15.49
N GLU A 368 15.66 16.38 -14.80
CA GLU A 368 14.44 16.95 -14.20
C GLU A 368 14.76 17.99 -13.12
N ARG A 369 15.67 17.64 -12.19
CA ARG A 369 16.18 18.56 -11.15
C ARG A 369 16.69 19.88 -11.73
N ARG A 370 17.37 19.84 -12.88
CA ARG A 370 17.97 21.04 -13.51
C ARG A 370 17.01 21.85 -14.39
N LYS A 371 15.98 21.23 -14.95
CA LYS A 371 14.91 21.99 -15.64
C LYS A 371 14.18 22.87 -14.61
N TRP A 372 13.84 22.28 -13.47
CA TRP A 372 13.22 22.97 -12.33
C TRP A 372 14.00 24.21 -11.84
N GLU A 373 15.29 24.06 -11.52
CA GLU A 373 16.11 25.18 -11.01
C GLU A 373 16.19 26.36 -11.99
N ARG A 374 16.15 26.09 -13.30
CA ARG A 374 16.14 27.11 -14.35
C ARG A 374 14.79 27.82 -14.45
N ALA A 375 13.69 27.06 -14.36
CA ALA A 375 12.34 27.60 -14.37
C ALA A 375 12.10 28.54 -13.19
N GLN A 376 12.49 28.14 -11.98
CA GLN A 376 12.35 28.95 -10.77
C GLN A 376 13.11 30.28 -10.86
N ARG A 377 14.31 30.28 -11.48
CA ARG A 377 15.09 31.50 -11.70
C ARG A 377 14.41 32.46 -12.68
N LYS A 378 13.92 31.95 -13.82
CA LYS A 378 13.18 32.77 -14.81
C LYS A 378 11.92 33.39 -14.17
N LEU A 379 11.18 32.63 -13.37
CA LEU A 379 10.01 33.14 -12.65
C LEU A 379 10.38 34.30 -11.72
N TYR A 380 11.47 34.17 -10.94
CA TYR A 380 11.94 35.26 -10.10
C TYR A 380 12.32 36.53 -10.90
N GLU A 381 12.96 36.37 -12.06
CA GLU A 381 13.32 37.51 -12.93
C GLU A 381 12.10 38.24 -13.48
N ILE A 382 11.04 37.52 -13.87
CA ILE A 382 9.79 38.12 -14.36
C ILE A 382 9.06 38.89 -13.25
N THR A 383 8.96 38.28 -12.07
CA THR A 383 8.15 38.78 -10.96
C THR A 383 8.78 40.00 -10.27
N ALA A 384 10.11 40.08 -10.24
CA ALA A 384 10.85 41.13 -9.53
C ALA A 384 11.00 42.48 -10.28
N ASP A 385 10.64 42.57 -11.56
CA ASP A 385 10.79 43.80 -12.37
C ASP A 385 9.72 44.86 -11.99
N PRO A 386 10.05 46.01 -11.38
CA PRO A 386 9.05 46.98 -10.96
C PRO A 386 8.44 47.81 -12.11
N ASP A 387 9.09 47.86 -13.28
CA ASP A 387 8.72 48.77 -14.38
C ASP A 387 7.81 48.11 -15.41
N ARG A 388 7.70 46.77 -15.40
CA ARG A 388 6.85 46.01 -16.31
C ARG A 388 5.38 46.00 -15.83
N PRO A 389 4.40 46.38 -16.67
CA PRO A 389 2.97 46.31 -16.33
C PRO A 389 2.52 44.90 -15.99
N PHE A 390 1.48 44.77 -15.17
CA PHE A 390 0.92 43.47 -14.75
C PHE A 390 0.58 42.57 -15.93
N ASP A 391 -0.13 43.07 -16.93
CA ASP A 391 -0.58 42.26 -18.07
C ASP A 391 0.61 41.70 -18.86
N GLU A 392 1.70 42.47 -19.00
CA GLU A 392 2.92 42.00 -19.65
C GLU A 392 3.69 40.98 -18.82
N LYS A 393 3.70 41.11 -17.48
CA LYS A 393 4.31 40.12 -16.60
C LYS A 393 3.52 38.82 -16.60
N LEU A 394 2.20 38.93 -16.53
CA LEU A 394 1.29 37.79 -16.56
C LEU A 394 1.47 37.00 -17.86
N GLN A 395 1.56 37.68 -19.01
CA GLN A 395 1.87 37.04 -20.29
C GLN A 395 3.20 36.27 -20.28
N ALA A 396 4.26 36.84 -19.69
CA ALA A 396 5.55 36.15 -19.59
C ALA A 396 5.52 34.95 -18.62
N VAL A 397 4.70 35.00 -17.58
CA VAL A 397 4.46 33.85 -16.70
C VAL A 397 3.71 32.75 -17.44
N PHE A 398 2.73 33.10 -18.29
CA PHE A 398 2.08 32.12 -19.16
C PHE A 398 3.05 31.47 -20.14
N GLU A 399 3.86 32.26 -20.85
CA GLU A 399 4.87 31.72 -21.78
C GLU A 399 5.85 30.76 -21.08
N LEU A 400 6.29 31.11 -19.86
CA LEU A 400 7.15 30.24 -19.06
C LEU A 400 6.45 28.94 -18.66
N GLY A 401 5.19 29.00 -18.23
CA GLY A 401 4.41 27.82 -17.86
C GLY A 401 4.14 26.91 -19.06
N CYS A 402 3.72 27.45 -20.20
CA CYS A 402 3.56 26.69 -21.44
C CYS A 402 4.87 25.97 -21.85
N GLU A 403 6.03 26.66 -21.76
CA GLU A 403 7.34 26.06 -22.06
C GLU A 403 7.72 24.94 -21.07
N GLN A 404 7.45 25.13 -19.77
CA GLN A 404 7.85 24.15 -18.74
C GLN A 404 6.92 22.95 -18.64
N PHE A 405 5.63 23.16 -18.85
CA PHE A 405 4.61 22.12 -18.71
C PHE A 405 4.28 21.44 -20.04
N ASP A 406 4.90 21.83 -21.17
CA ASP A 406 4.57 21.33 -22.52
C ASP A 406 3.06 21.43 -22.81
N LEU A 407 2.50 22.62 -22.56
CA LEU A 407 1.08 22.95 -22.74
C LEU A 407 0.95 24.13 -23.70
N ASP A 408 -0.17 24.20 -24.41
CA ASP A 408 -0.35 25.16 -25.51
C ASP A 408 -0.84 26.54 -25.01
N LEU A 409 -1.60 26.58 -23.92
CA LEU A 409 -2.30 27.78 -23.46
C LEU A 409 -2.24 27.94 -21.94
N GLY A 410 -1.94 29.15 -21.45
CA GLY A 410 -2.11 29.55 -20.05
C GLY A 410 -3.25 30.55 -19.90
N GLY A 411 -3.95 30.56 -18.77
CA GLY A 411 -5.07 31.46 -18.54
C GLY A 411 -5.37 31.73 -17.06
N ILE A 412 -6.16 32.78 -16.84
CA ILE A 412 -6.85 33.04 -15.58
C ILE A 412 -8.34 33.10 -15.88
N ALA A 413 -9.11 32.41 -15.05
CA ALA A 413 -10.56 32.52 -15.03
C ALA A 413 -11.04 32.89 -13.64
N ARG A 414 -12.09 33.70 -13.61
CA ARG A 414 -12.93 33.95 -12.46
C ARG A 414 -13.82 32.76 -12.22
N VAL A 415 -13.71 32.23 -11.01
CA VAL A 415 -14.48 31.07 -10.60
C VAL A 415 -15.24 31.39 -9.33
N ASP A 416 -16.44 30.86 -9.27
CA ASP A 416 -17.27 30.92 -8.09
C ASP A 416 -17.96 29.55 -7.97
N PRO A 417 -17.49 28.69 -7.04
CA PRO A 417 -18.07 27.38 -6.80
C PRO A 417 -19.53 27.43 -6.37
N GLU A 418 -19.95 28.51 -5.70
CA GLU A 418 -21.32 28.65 -5.20
C GLU A 418 -22.29 28.93 -6.34
N THR A 419 -21.89 29.79 -7.29
CA THR A 419 -22.74 30.13 -8.45
C THR A 419 -22.49 29.26 -9.66
N ASP A 420 -21.67 28.21 -9.51
CA ASP A 420 -21.19 27.35 -10.59
C ASP A 420 -20.62 28.16 -11.76
N LEU A 421 -19.95 29.27 -11.48
CA LEU A 421 -19.47 30.20 -12.50
C LEU A 421 -18.03 29.92 -12.87
N PHE A 422 -17.77 29.82 -14.17
CA PHE A 422 -16.45 29.94 -14.77
C PHE A 422 -16.49 31.05 -15.84
N GLU A 423 -15.74 32.13 -15.64
CA GLU A 423 -15.63 33.25 -16.57
C GLU A 423 -14.17 33.48 -16.95
N VAL A 424 -13.86 33.37 -18.24
CA VAL A 424 -12.49 33.54 -18.73
C VAL A 424 -12.09 35.01 -18.58
N GLU A 425 -11.03 35.33 -17.82
CA GLU A 425 -10.56 36.71 -17.69
C GLU A 425 -9.48 37.03 -18.72
N THR A 426 -8.51 36.13 -18.87
CA THR A 426 -7.39 36.33 -19.78
C THR A 426 -6.74 34.99 -20.14
N ILE A 427 -6.15 34.94 -21.33
CA ILE A 427 -5.48 33.77 -21.90
C ILE A 427 -4.20 34.21 -22.61
N SER A 428 -3.25 33.30 -22.76
CA SER A 428 -1.95 33.58 -23.36
C SER A 428 -1.95 33.63 -24.88
N ASP A 429 -2.87 32.92 -25.54
CA ASP A 429 -3.00 32.83 -26.99
C ASP A 429 -4.47 32.59 -27.40
N GLU A 430 -4.81 32.62 -28.68
CA GLU A 430 -6.18 32.43 -29.16
C GLU A 430 -6.69 30.99 -28.94
N HIS A 431 -7.93 30.87 -28.44
CA HIS A 431 -8.64 29.59 -28.32
C HIS A 431 -10.08 29.73 -28.85
N ASP A 432 -10.60 28.69 -29.51
CA ASP A 432 -11.92 28.74 -30.19
C ASP A 432 -13.10 28.95 -29.22
N HIS A 433 -12.92 28.56 -27.95
CA HIS A 433 -13.99 28.58 -26.94
C HIS A 433 -13.63 29.33 -25.65
N LEU A 434 -12.35 29.46 -25.31
CA LEU A 434 -11.93 30.11 -24.07
C LEU A 434 -11.60 31.57 -24.35
N VAL A 435 -12.63 32.38 -24.64
CA VAL A 435 -12.46 33.79 -25.02
C VAL A 435 -12.69 34.69 -23.79
N PRO A 436 -11.85 35.70 -23.53
CA PRO A 436 -12.04 36.62 -22.41
C PRO A 436 -13.45 37.24 -22.37
N GLY A 437 -14.14 37.07 -21.24
CA GLY A 437 -15.52 37.51 -20.98
C GLY A 437 -16.60 36.46 -21.24
N GLU A 438 -16.29 35.33 -21.87
CA GLU A 438 -17.22 34.21 -22.02
C GLU A 438 -17.40 33.46 -20.69
N ARG A 439 -18.61 32.92 -20.49
CA ARG A 439 -19.04 32.29 -19.24
C ARG A 439 -19.56 30.88 -19.48
N TYR A 440 -19.17 29.97 -18.60
CA TYR A 440 -19.53 28.55 -18.63
C TYR A 440 -19.83 28.06 -17.21
N PRO A 441 -20.55 26.94 -17.06
CA PRO A 441 -20.69 26.26 -15.77
C PRO A 441 -19.33 25.76 -15.28
N LEU A 442 -18.94 26.07 -14.03
CA LEU A 442 -17.69 25.61 -13.43
C LEU A 442 -17.64 24.08 -13.36
N SER A 443 -18.79 23.46 -13.09
CA SER A 443 -19.03 22.02 -13.01
C SER A 443 -18.68 21.28 -14.29
N GLU A 444 -18.80 21.95 -15.45
CA GLU A 444 -18.47 21.41 -16.77
C GLU A 444 -17.01 21.72 -17.17
N THR A 445 -16.17 22.15 -16.20
CA THR A 445 -14.74 22.45 -16.41
C THR A 445 -13.82 21.72 -15.42
N TYR A 446 -12.56 21.53 -15.81
CA TYR A 446 -11.52 20.99 -14.91
C TYR A 446 -11.20 21.91 -13.73
N CYS A 447 -11.61 23.19 -13.78
CA CYS A 447 -11.36 24.17 -12.74
C CYS A 447 -12.10 23.84 -11.43
N ARG A 448 -13.21 23.09 -11.48
CA ARG A 448 -13.92 22.60 -10.27
C ARG A 448 -13.01 21.79 -9.35
N MET A 449 -12.14 20.95 -9.91
CA MET A 449 -11.22 20.16 -9.09
C MET A 449 -10.27 21.04 -8.27
N ALA A 450 -9.87 22.21 -8.81
CA ALA A 450 -8.94 23.11 -8.14
C ALA A 450 -9.60 23.84 -6.96
N THR A 451 -10.92 24.06 -7.03
CA THR A 451 -11.68 24.82 -6.04
C THR A 451 -12.02 24.01 -4.79
N ASP A 452 -12.13 22.68 -4.90
CA ASP A 452 -12.60 21.82 -3.81
C ASP A 452 -11.56 21.65 -2.67
N ASP A 453 -10.27 21.50 -3.00
CA ASP A 453 -9.21 21.23 -2.01
C ASP A 453 -8.15 22.34 -1.88
N GLY A 454 -8.20 23.37 -2.73
CA GLY A 454 -7.19 24.45 -2.75
C GLY A 454 -5.78 24.00 -3.17
N VAL A 455 -5.66 22.79 -3.73
CA VAL A 455 -4.41 22.18 -4.21
C VAL A 455 -4.27 22.39 -5.72
N THR A 456 -3.04 22.28 -6.23
CA THR A 456 -2.81 22.20 -7.69
C THR A 456 -3.32 20.86 -8.22
N VAL A 457 -4.17 20.91 -9.24
CA VAL A 457 -4.84 19.75 -9.86
C VAL A 457 -4.42 19.61 -11.31
N ASP A 458 -4.45 18.38 -11.82
CA ASP A 458 -4.12 18.06 -13.20
C ASP A 458 -4.98 16.95 -13.80
N VAL A 459 -5.16 17.03 -15.12
CA VAL A 459 -5.86 16.06 -15.94
C VAL A 459 -4.96 15.70 -17.12
N THR A 460 -4.69 14.41 -17.30
CA THR A 460 -3.92 13.87 -18.44
C THR A 460 -4.63 12.73 -19.18
N ASP A 461 -5.67 12.15 -18.57
CA ASP A 461 -6.62 11.22 -19.18
C ASP A 461 -8.06 11.62 -18.80
N PRO A 462 -8.68 12.54 -19.57
CA PRO A 462 -10.03 13.01 -19.28
C PRO A 462 -11.09 11.93 -19.22
N VAL A 463 -11.00 10.90 -20.07
CA VAL A 463 -12.00 9.82 -20.16
C VAL A 463 -11.87 8.89 -18.97
N GLY A 464 -10.64 8.55 -18.57
CA GLY A 464 -10.38 7.75 -17.37
C GLY A 464 -10.70 8.46 -16.06
N GLN A 465 -10.86 9.80 -16.07
CA GLN A 465 -11.22 10.62 -14.92
C GLN A 465 -12.68 11.10 -14.94
N ASP A 466 -13.55 10.42 -15.69
CA ASP A 466 -15.00 10.66 -15.77
C ASP A 466 -15.40 12.06 -16.30
N PHE A 467 -14.57 12.70 -17.13
CA PHE A 467 -14.91 13.95 -17.82
C PHE A 467 -15.48 13.76 -19.23
N GLU A 468 -15.84 12.52 -19.60
CA GLU A 468 -16.52 12.22 -20.85
C GLU A 468 -17.95 12.82 -20.83
N GLY A 469 -18.27 13.67 -21.81
CA GLY A 469 -19.55 14.40 -21.86
C GLY A 469 -19.51 15.82 -21.28
N GLU A 470 -18.42 16.22 -20.63
CA GLU A 470 -18.25 17.56 -20.05
C GLU A 470 -17.74 18.57 -21.10
N LEU A 471 -18.09 19.86 -20.95
CA LEU A 471 -17.74 20.90 -21.94
C LEU A 471 -16.24 21.03 -22.16
N CYS A 472 -15.43 20.94 -21.11
CA CYS A 472 -13.98 21.06 -21.20
C CYS A 472 -13.35 20.02 -22.13
N TYR A 473 -13.88 18.79 -22.14
CA TYR A 473 -13.38 17.72 -23.00
C TYR A 473 -14.03 17.76 -24.38
N ASP A 474 -15.36 17.64 -24.46
CA ASP A 474 -16.08 17.41 -25.72
C ASP A 474 -16.11 18.64 -26.63
N ARG A 475 -16.20 19.83 -26.03
CA ARG A 475 -16.38 21.09 -26.77
C ARG A 475 -15.10 21.89 -26.83
N PHE A 476 -14.41 22.07 -25.71
CA PHE A 476 -13.16 22.83 -25.70
C PHE A 476 -11.99 22.02 -26.24
N GLY A 477 -12.12 20.69 -26.31
CA GLY A 477 -11.11 19.79 -26.87
C GLY A 477 -9.85 19.72 -26.00
N VAL A 478 -9.98 19.99 -24.71
CA VAL A 478 -8.83 20.01 -23.80
C VAL A 478 -8.50 18.59 -23.40
N GLU A 479 -7.34 18.11 -23.82
CA GLU A 479 -6.88 16.74 -23.55
C GLU A 479 -5.85 16.69 -22.41
N ALA A 480 -5.26 17.83 -22.02
CA ALA A 480 -4.41 17.95 -20.83
C ALA A 480 -4.62 19.29 -20.12
N TYR A 481 -4.63 19.29 -18.79
CA TYR A 481 -4.89 20.46 -17.95
C TYR A 481 -4.05 20.44 -16.66
N LEU A 482 -3.61 21.61 -16.21
CA LEU A 482 -2.94 21.84 -14.92
C LEU A 482 -3.44 23.17 -14.35
N GLY A 483 -3.97 23.19 -13.13
CA GLY A 483 -4.57 24.40 -12.56
C GLY A 483 -4.47 24.49 -11.04
N THR A 484 -4.64 25.69 -10.51
CA THR A 484 -4.62 25.97 -9.06
C THR A 484 -5.64 27.05 -8.75
N TYR A 485 -6.28 26.91 -7.60
CA TYR A 485 -7.16 27.94 -7.08
C TYR A 485 -6.38 29.04 -6.36
N ILE A 486 -6.80 30.28 -6.60
CA ILE A 486 -6.31 31.51 -6.00
C ILE A 486 -7.49 32.15 -5.30
N GLU A 487 -7.45 32.07 -3.98
CA GLU A 487 -8.40 32.76 -3.13
C GLU A 487 -7.97 34.22 -2.96
N LEU A 488 -8.83 35.17 -3.35
CA LEU A 488 -8.68 36.60 -3.08
C LEU A 488 -9.53 37.00 -1.88
N GLY A 489 -9.09 38.01 -1.13
CA GLY A 489 -9.71 38.38 0.16
C GLY A 489 -11.13 38.95 0.09
N ASP A 490 -11.71 39.07 -1.10
CA ASP A 490 -13.06 39.55 -1.38
C ASP A 490 -14.05 38.45 -1.79
N GLY A 491 -13.65 37.17 -1.73
CA GLY A 491 -14.48 36.04 -2.15
C GLY A 491 -14.52 35.81 -3.66
N ASP A 492 -13.77 36.60 -4.45
CA ASP A 492 -13.71 36.47 -5.90
C ASP A 492 -12.61 35.46 -6.26
N GLY A 493 -12.97 34.18 -6.28
CA GLY A 493 -12.07 33.07 -6.59
C GLY A 493 -11.50 33.16 -8.00
N ARG A 494 -10.23 32.81 -8.18
CA ARG A 494 -9.60 32.72 -9.50
C ARG A 494 -8.96 31.36 -9.68
N THR A 495 -9.12 30.74 -10.84
CA THR A 495 -8.25 29.64 -11.25
C THR A 495 -7.19 30.16 -12.19
N PHE A 496 -5.94 29.91 -11.84
CA PHE A 496 -4.79 30.05 -12.73
C PHE A 496 -4.47 28.68 -13.31
N PHE A 497 -4.46 28.55 -14.63
CA PHE A 497 -4.40 27.26 -15.31
C PHE A 497 -3.59 27.26 -16.59
N PHE A 498 -3.21 26.06 -17.02
CA PHE A 498 -2.60 25.74 -18.29
C PHE A 498 -3.30 24.53 -18.92
N LEU A 499 -3.38 24.51 -20.25
CA LEU A 499 -4.06 23.45 -20.99
C LEU A 499 -3.46 23.19 -22.38
N SER A 500 -3.79 22.03 -22.95
CA SER A 500 -3.47 21.65 -24.32
C SER A 500 -4.60 20.82 -24.93
N ASN A 501 -4.77 20.96 -26.24
CA ASN A 501 -5.71 20.15 -27.03
C ASN A 501 -5.04 18.90 -27.60
N ARG A 502 -3.91 18.51 -27.03
CA ARG A 502 -3.18 17.29 -27.38
C ARG A 502 -3.00 16.45 -26.13
N PRO A 503 -3.12 15.12 -26.26
CA PRO A 503 -2.98 14.25 -25.12
C PRO A 503 -1.51 14.24 -24.73
N ARG A 504 -1.27 14.40 -23.43
CA ARG A 504 0.05 14.22 -22.86
C ARG A 504 0.28 12.73 -22.64
N LYS A 505 1.48 12.23 -22.95
CA LYS A 505 1.82 10.81 -22.78
C LYS A 505 2.31 10.46 -21.37
N GLU A 506 2.72 11.46 -20.61
CA GLU A 506 3.31 11.33 -19.28
C GLU A 506 2.50 12.19 -18.31
N GLU A 507 2.27 11.71 -17.09
CA GLU A 507 1.61 12.48 -16.03
C GLU A 507 2.45 13.71 -15.62
N PHE A 508 1.82 14.69 -14.96
CA PHE A 508 2.56 15.81 -14.39
C PHE A 508 3.35 15.37 -13.17
N SER A 509 4.63 15.73 -13.14
CA SER A 509 5.51 15.47 -12.01
C SER A 509 5.16 16.35 -10.80
N GLU A 510 5.48 15.89 -9.60
CA GLU A 510 5.35 16.68 -8.35
C GLU A 510 6.10 18.02 -8.42
N VAL A 511 7.21 18.03 -9.17
CA VAL A 511 8.01 19.21 -9.43
C VAL A 511 7.25 20.21 -10.30
N GLU A 512 6.60 19.79 -11.38
CA GLU A 512 5.76 20.66 -12.22
C GLU A 512 4.59 21.27 -11.41
N ARG A 513 3.91 20.45 -10.60
CA ARG A 513 2.83 20.92 -9.70
C ARG A 513 3.32 21.99 -8.73
N THR A 514 4.52 21.80 -8.16
CA THR A 514 5.12 22.79 -7.24
C THR A 514 5.44 24.11 -7.96
N LEU A 515 5.87 24.08 -9.24
CA LEU A 515 6.20 25.30 -10.00
C LEU A 515 4.92 26.11 -10.21
N HIS A 516 3.89 25.40 -10.64
CA HIS A 516 2.57 25.93 -10.91
C HIS A 516 1.98 26.60 -9.67
N HIS A 517 2.08 25.95 -8.51
CA HIS A 517 1.66 26.53 -7.24
C HIS A 517 2.40 27.85 -6.91
N LEU A 518 3.73 27.90 -7.10
CA LEU A 518 4.51 29.12 -6.86
C LEU A 518 4.14 30.26 -7.83
N MET A 519 3.85 29.93 -9.09
CA MET A 519 3.33 30.90 -10.07
C MET A 519 1.97 31.46 -9.60
N GLY A 520 1.07 30.60 -9.14
CA GLY A 520 -0.24 30.99 -8.59
C GLY A 520 -0.13 31.91 -7.37
N GLN A 521 0.79 31.64 -6.44
CA GLN A 521 1.04 32.51 -5.28
C GLN A 521 1.51 33.92 -5.67
N TRP A 522 2.32 34.04 -6.72
CA TRP A 522 2.73 35.36 -7.22
C TRP A 522 1.55 36.11 -7.86
N VAL A 523 0.76 35.42 -8.70
CA VAL A 523 -0.44 36.00 -9.31
C VAL A 523 -1.39 36.52 -8.23
N LYS A 524 -1.61 35.73 -7.17
CA LYS A 524 -2.39 36.13 -5.98
C LYS A 524 -1.92 37.46 -5.39
N TYR A 525 -0.63 37.57 -5.07
CA TYR A 525 -0.06 38.75 -4.44
C TYR A 525 -0.25 40.03 -5.28
N GLU A 526 -0.07 39.94 -6.60
CA GLU A 526 -0.15 41.10 -7.48
C GLU A 526 -1.61 41.55 -7.74
N LEU A 527 -2.55 40.59 -7.78
CA LEU A 527 -4.00 40.87 -7.80
C LEU A 527 -4.45 41.61 -6.53
N GLU A 528 -4.09 41.09 -5.34
CA GLU A 528 -4.40 41.75 -4.05
C GLU A 528 -3.80 43.16 -3.95
N ARG A 529 -2.62 43.38 -4.55
CA ARG A 529 -1.97 44.69 -4.53
C ARG A 529 -2.75 45.72 -5.35
N ARG A 530 -3.22 45.39 -6.55
CA ARG A 530 -4.04 46.30 -7.38
C ARG A 530 -5.36 46.63 -6.71
N GLN A 531 -5.97 45.65 -6.04
CA GLN A 531 -7.17 45.84 -5.26
C GLN A 531 -6.98 46.92 -4.19
N ARG A 532 -5.91 46.83 -3.38
CA ARG A 532 -5.57 47.83 -2.35
C ARG A 532 -5.35 49.24 -2.91
N GLU A 533 -4.72 49.37 -4.08
CA GLU A 533 -4.50 50.69 -4.72
C GLU A 533 -5.80 51.30 -5.26
N ARG A 534 -6.66 50.47 -5.85
CA ARG A 534 -8.00 50.88 -6.30
C ARG A 534 -8.88 51.31 -5.13
N GLU A 535 -8.89 50.52 -4.06
CA GLU A 535 -9.60 50.83 -2.82
C GLU A 535 -9.19 52.19 -2.25
N LEU A 536 -7.90 52.52 -2.23
CA LEU A 536 -7.43 53.80 -1.70
C LEU A 536 -7.95 55.00 -2.52
N ARG A 537 -8.01 54.85 -3.85
CA ARG A 537 -8.53 55.87 -4.75
C ARG A 537 -10.04 56.04 -4.59
N GLU A 538 -10.77 54.93 -4.64
CA GLU A 538 -12.22 54.89 -4.41
C GLU A 538 -12.55 55.48 -3.03
N ARG A 539 -11.78 55.16 -1.99
CA ARG A 539 -11.94 55.72 -0.63
C ARG A 539 -11.78 57.24 -0.59
N THR A 540 -10.89 57.82 -1.39
CA THR A 540 -10.67 59.28 -1.43
C THR A 540 -11.82 60.03 -2.12
N GLU A 541 -12.28 59.50 -3.26
CA GLU A 541 -13.45 60.02 -3.98
C GLU A 541 -14.73 59.82 -3.15
N HIS A 542 -14.86 58.67 -2.49
CA HIS A 542 -15.93 58.34 -1.56
C HIS A 542 -15.96 59.30 -0.36
N LEU A 543 -14.83 59.60 0.29
CA LEU A 543 -14.79 60.56 1.41
C LEU A 543 -15.24 61.97 1.02
N SER A 544 -14.91 62.42 -0.20
CA SER A 544 -15.35 63.74 -0.70
C SER A 544 -16.85 63.74 -1.02
N ALA A 545 -17.34 62.69 -1.68
CA ALA A 545 -18.76 62.49 -1.95
C ALA A 545 -19.57 62.40 -0.65
N ILE A 546 -19.07 61.72 0.39
CA ILE A 546 -19.69 61.68 1.72
C ILE A 546 -19.86 63.11 2.23
N VAL A 547 -18.80 63.92 2.28
CA VAL A 547 -18.90 65.28 2.84
C VAL A 547 -19.90 66.16 2.08
N GLU A 548 -19.96 66.07 0.74
CA GLU A 548 -20.85 66.90 -0.08
C GLU A 548 -22.31 66.44 -0.10
N THR A 549 -22.55 65.13 -0.08
CA THR A 549 -23.90 64.54 -0.12
C THR A 549 -24.50 64.33 1.27
N THR A 550 -23.69 64.44 2.33
CA THR A 550 -24.18 64.32 3.71
C THR A 550 -25.27 65.36 3.96
N PRO A 551 -26.47 64.94 4.39
CA PRO A 551 -27.58 65.84 4.68
C PRO A 551 -27.38 66.65 5.96
N GLU A 552 -26.26 66.45 6.66
CA GLU A 552 -25.84 67.20 7.84
C GLU A 552 -24.84 68.30 7.47
N CYS A 553 -24.86 69.38 8.25
CA CYS A 553 -23.96 70.52 8.07
C CYS A 553 -22.55 70.18 8.56
N ILE A 554 -21.61 69.97 7.63
CA ILE A 554 -20.18 69.83 7.92
C ILE A 554 -19.50 71.17 7.65
N LYS A 555 -18.81 71.71 8.67
CA LYS A 555 -18.00 72.92 8.52
C LYS A 555 -16.67 72.86 9.23
N THR A 556 -15.75 73.69 8.76
CA THR A 556 -14.51 74.01 9.46
C THR A 556 -14.55 75.47 9.88
N VAL A 557 -14.23 75.75 11.14
CA VAL A 557 -14.30 77.09 11.72
C VAL A 557 -12.97 77.40 12.41
N ALA A 558 -12.49 78.63 12.24
CA ALA A 558 -11.28 79.13 12.89
C ALA A 558 -11.54 79.52 14.36
N ALA A 559 -10.46 79.66 15.13
CA ALA A 559 -10.53 80.00 16.54
C ALA A 559 -11.19 81.36 16.85
N ASP A 560 -11.22 82.29 15.90
CA ASP A 560 -11.91 83.58 16.03
C ASP A 560 -13.39 83.53 15.63
N GLY A 561 -13.89 82.36 15.20
CA GLY A 561 -15.26 82.16 14.72
C GLY A 561 -15.45 82.36 13.21
N THR A 562 -14.38 82.57 12.45
CA THR A 562 -14.43 82.65 10.99
C THR A 562 -14.76 81.29 10.38
N LEU A 563 -15.78 81.22 9.54
CA LEU A 563 -16.12 80.00 8.80
C LEU A 563 -15.13 79.79 7.64
N LEU A 564 -14.40 78.67 7.64
CA LEU A 564 -13.36 78.36 6.64
C LEU A 564 -13.90 77.50 5.49
N GLN A 565 -14.79 76.55 5.79
CA GLN A 565 -15.41 75.66 4.83
C GLN A 565 -16.77 75.21 5.35
N MET A 566 -17.72 74.98 4.45
CA MET A 566 -19.02 74.39 4.76
C MET A 566 -19.51 73.57 3.56
N ASN A 567 -20.12 72.41 3.81
CA ASN A 567 -20.73 71.59 2.77
C ASN A 567 -22.12 72.14 2.35
N PRO A 568 -22.71 71.68 1.22
CA PRO A 568 -23.97 72.21 0.71
C PRO A 568 -25.16 72.12 1.68
N ALA A 569 -25.29 71.02 2.43
CA ALA A 569 -26.34 70.87 3.44
C ALA A 569 -26.25 71.94 4.54
N GLY A 570 -25.03 72.34 4.91
CA GLY A 570 -24.82 73.44 5.84
C GLY A 570 -25.31 74.78 5.32
N LEU A 571 -25.15 75.03 4.01
CA LEU A 571 -25.64 76.25 3.36
C LEU A 571 -27.18 76.28 3.37
N ASP A 572 -27.84 75.16 3.08
CA ASP A 572 -29.31 75.05 3.12
C ASP A 572 -29.87 75.26 4.54
N MET A 573 -29.24 74.66 5.56
CA MET A 573 -29.65 74.81 6.95
C MET A 573 -29.58 76.26 7.47
N VAL A 574 -28.64 77.06 6.96
CA VAL A 574 -28.50 78.48 7.32
C VAL A 574 -29.15 79.42 6.31
N GLU A 575 -29.79 78.86 5.27
CA GLU A 575 -30.52 79.60 4.22
C GLU A 575 -29.58 80.51 3.39
N ALA A 576 -28.37 80.03 3.06
CA ALA A 576 -27.39 80.73 2.23
C ALA A 576 -27.40 80.26 0.76
N ASP A 577 -27.46 81.20 -0.19
CA ASP A 577 -27.50 80.90 -1.63
C ASP A 577 -26.16 80.38 -2.19
N SER A 578 -25.04 80.77 -1.56
CA SER A 578 -23.71 80.39 -2.00
C SER A 578 -22.70 80.32 -0.86
N ALA A 579 -21.63 79.55 -1.06
CA ALA A 579 -20.53 79.47 -0.11
C ALA A 579 -19.88 80.84 0.17
N SER A 580 -19.92 81.78 -0.79
CA SER A 580 -19.40 83.15 -0.59
C SER A 580 -20.23 84.01 0.35
N ASP A 581 -21.47 83.64 0.68
CA ASP A 581 -22.33 84.41 1.59
C ASP A 581 -21.99 84.16 3.06
N VAL A 582 -21.29 83.06 3.35
CA VAL A 582 -20.98 82.63 4.73
C VAL A 582 -19.50 82.30 4.96
N ILE A 583 -18.74 81.87 3.96
CA ILE A 583 -17.31 81.57 4.11
C ILE A 583 -16.53 82.88 4.28
N GLY A 584 -15.73 82.96 5.34
CA GLY A 584 -15.01 84.16 5.75
C GLY A 584 -15.77 85.05 6.72
N GLU A 585 -17.06 84.79 6.94
CA GLU A 585 -17.90 85.52 7.90
C GLU A 585 -17.88 84.86 9.30
N CYS A 586 -18.40 85.58 10.30
CA CYS A 586 -18.43 85.12 11.68
C CYS A 586 -19.67 84.25 11.96
N ILE A 587 -19.45 82.97 12.29
CA ILE A 587 -20.55 82.01 12.50
C ILE A 587 -21.48 82.38 13.68
N TYR A 588 -21.01 83.21 14.63
CA TYR A 588 -21.79 83.59 15.81
C TYR A 588 -23.04 84.42 15.48
N ASP A 589 -23.09 85.05 14.31
CA ASP A 589 -24.23 85.87 13.91
C ASP A 589 -25.47 85.02 13.55
N LEU A 590 -25.25 83.76 13.14
CA LEU A 590 -26.29 82.78 12.80
C LEU A 590 -26.86 82.03 14.02
N ILE A 591 -26.22 82.13 15.18
CA ILE A 591 -26.67 81.45 16.41
C ILE A 591 -27.76 82.28 17.09
N ALA A 592 -28.80 81.64 17.63
CA ALA A 592 -29.86 82.30 18.39
C ALA A 592 -29.28 83.08 19.59
N PRO A 593 -29.80 84.28 19.91
CA PRO A 593 -29.22 85.16 20.93
C PRO A 593 -28.96 84.50 22.29
N GLU A 594 -29.86 83.62 22.74
CA GLU A 594 -29.76 82.86 24.00
C GLU A 594 -28.62 81.83 24.02
N HIS A 595 -28.18 81.35 22.85
CA HIS A 595 -27.15 80.31 22.71
C HIS A 595 -25.81 80.84 22.19
N ARG A 596 -25.70 82.14 21.84
CA ARG A 596 -24.44 82.73 21.31
C ARG A 596 -23.27 82.64 22.27
N GLN A 597 -23.49 82.90 23.55
CA GLN A 597 -22.41 82.88 24.54
C GLN A 597 -21.91 81.46 24.79
N SER A 598 -22.82 80.50 24.98
CA SER A 598 -22.47 79.09 25.15
C SER A 598 -21.75 78.54 23.92
N PHE A 599 -22.19 78.92 22.71
CA PHE A 599 -21.53 78.50 21.47
C PHE A 599 -20.12 79.08 21.30
N ARG A 600 -19.86 80.32 21.74
CA ARG A 600 -18.50 80.91 21.76
C ARG A 600 -17.58 80.18 22.73
N GLU A 601 -18.07 79.94 23.95
CA GLU A 601 -17.32 79.18 24.97
C GLU A 601 -17.04 77.75 24.50
N PHE A 602 -17.99 77.15 23.76
CA PHE A 602 -17.81 75.86 23.11
C PHE A 602 -16.71 75.91 22.04
N ASN A 603 -16.76 76.83 21.07
CA ASN A 603 -15.71 76.96 20.04
C ASN A 603 -14.31 77.14 20.67
N GLU A 604 -14.16 78.04 21.64
CA GLU A 604 -12.87 78.27 22.31
C GLU A 604 -12.33 77.02 23.04
N ARG A 605 -13.20 76.19 23.61
CA ARG A 605 -12.81 74.92 24.24
C ARG A 605 -12.35 73.92 23.19
N ILE A 606 -13.07 73.79 22.07
CA ILE A 606 -12.68 72.89 20.99
C ILE A 606 -11.33 73.28 20.40
N CYS A 607 -11.10 74.58 20.16
CA CYS A 607 -9.82 75.10 19.67
C CYS A 607 -8.66 74.97 20.69
N ARG A 608 -8.92 74.66 21.95
CA ARG A 608 -7.91 74.32 22.97
C ARG A 608 -7.57 72.82 23.00
N GLY A 609 -8.22 72.02 22.15
CA GLY A 609 -7.97 70.58 22.02
C GLY A 609 -9.08 69.69 22.57
N GLU A 610 -10.18 70.25 23.08
CA GLU A 610 -11.32 69.46 23.56
C GLU A 610 -12.21 68.98 22.40
N ARG A 611 -12.93 67.87 22.60
CA ARG A 611 -14.05 67.47 21.74
C ARG A 611 -15.34 67.64 22.52
N GLY A 612 -16.44 67.93 21.83
CA GLY A 612 -17.71 68.10 22.52
C GLY A 612 -18.91 68.13 21.61
N THR A 613 -20.06 67.99 22.26
CA THR A 613 -21.38 68.11 21.66
C THR A 613 -22.10 69.30 22.29
N MET A 614 -22.92 69.98 21.51
CA MET A 614 -23.80 71.04 22.01
C MET A 614 -25.10 71.02 21.22
N GLU A 615 -26.21 71.10 21.93
CA GLU A 615 -27.50 71.49 21.35
C GLU A 615 -27.63 73.02 21.43
N PHE A 616 -28.10 73.60 20.33
CA PHE A 616 -28.29 75.04 20.20
C PHE A 616 -29.32 75.31 19.11
N ASP A 617 -29.69 76.58 19.00
CA ASP A 617 -30.65 77.01 18.00
C ASP A 617 -29.96 77.94 17.02
N VAL A 618 -30.25 77.74 15.75
CA VAL A 618 -29.83 78.62 14.66
C VAL A 618 -31.00 79.47 14.22
N VAL A 619 -30.70 80.71 13.85
CA VAL A 619 -31.60 81.58 13.11
C VAL A 619 -31.01 81.76 11.71
N GLY A 620 -31.64 81.11 10.73
CA GLY A 620 -31.22 81.19 9.32
C GLY A 620 -31.33 82.61 8.77
N LEU A 621 -30.75 82.85 7.59
CA LEU A 621 -30.72 84.17 6.95
C LEU A 621 -32.12 84.72 6.63
N ASP A 622 -33.14 83.85 6.44
CA ASP A 622 -34.54 84.24 6.27
C ASP A 622 -35.35 84.26 7.59
N GLY A 623 -34.70 83.93 8.72
CA GLY A 623 -35.25 84.07 10.07
C GLY A 623 -35.94 82.83 10.64
N ARG A 624 -35.87 81.66 10.00
CA ARG A 624 -36.40 80.40 10.53
C ARG A 624 -35.54 79.86 11.68
N ARG A 625 -36.18 79.28 12.71
CA ARG A 625 -35.52 78.63 13.85
C ARG A 625 -35.52 77.12 13.68
N ARG A 626 -34.39 76.48 13.98
CA ARG A 626 -34.19 75.02 13.93
C ARG A 626 -33.39 74.56 15.16
N HIS A 627 -33.71 73.36 15.65
CA HIS A 627 -33.00 72.73 16.77
C HIS A 627 -31.82 71.94 16.23
N MET A 628 -30.63 72.43 16.55
CA MET A 628 -29.39 71.91 16.02
C MET A 628 -28.62 71.19 17.12
N GLU A 629 -28.12 70.00 16.80
CA GLU A 629 -27.10 69.32 17.60
C GLU A 629 -25.78 69.36 16.82
N THR A 630 -24.73 69.98 17.40
CA THR A 630 -23.39 69.98 16.81
C THR A 630 -22.42 69.11 17.58
N HIS A 631 -21.66 68.32 16.84
CA HIS A 631 -20.47 67.62 17.32
C HIS A 631 -19.23 68.31 16.73
N ALA A 632 -18.25 68.68 17.55
CA ALA A 632 -17.07 69.38 17.09
C ALA A 632 -15.76 68.81 17.68
N ALA A 633 -14.71 68.84 16.86
CA ALA A 633 -13.38 68.35 17.21
C ALA A 633 -12.27 69.26 16.65
N PRO A 634 -11.12 69.37 17.33
CA PRO A 634 -10.00 70.18 16.88
C PRO A 634 -9.38 69.59 15.61
N LEU A 635 -9.03 70.45 14.68
CA LEU A 635 -8.33 70.12 13.45
C LEU A 635 -7.05 70.98 13.35
N CYS A 636 -5.91 70.31 13.51
CA CYS A 636 -4.59 70.92 13.33
C CYS A 636 -4.15 70.74 11.88
N SER A 637 -3.92 71.85 11.19
CA SER A 637 -3.27 71.80 9.88
C SER A 637 -1.78 71.42 10.03
N PRO A 638 -1.14 70.81 9.01
CA PRO A 638 0.31 70.53 9.01
C PRO A 638 1.17 71.78 9.28
N ASP A 639 0.66 72.97 8.96
CA ASP A 639 1.28 74.27 9.18
C ASP A 639 1.15 74.82 10.62
N GLY A 640 0.55 74.06 11.53
CA GLY A 640 0.40 74.42 12.95
C GLY A 640 -0.74 75.39 13.29
N LYS A 641 -1.59 75.74 12.32
CA LYS A 641 -2.84 76.50 12.57
C LYS A 641 -3.90 75.57 13.18
N ILE A 642 -4.56 76.06 14.23
CA ILE A 642 -5.63 75.34 14.93
C ILE A 642 -6.98 75.88 14.44
N SER A 643 -7.80 74.97 13.91
CA SER A 643 -9.20 75.16 13.55
C SER A 643 -10.02 74.05 14.20
N HIS A 644 -11.32 74.03 14.01
CA HIS A 644 -12.13 72.87 14.38
C HIS A 644 -13.07 72.47 13.24
N VAL A 645 -13.31 71.17 13.13
CA VAL A 645 -14.34 70.60 12.25
C VAL A 645 -15.58 70.33 13.10
N ALA A 646 -16.75 70.66 12.57
CA ALA A 646 -18.02 70.46 13.23
C ALA A 646 -19.06 69.87 12.27
N LEU A 647 -19.74 68.83 12.72
CA LEU A 647 -20.89 68.19 12.07
C LEU A 647 -22.14 68.58 12.85
N THR A 648 -23.20 68.99 12.15
CA THR A 648 -24.42 69.50 12.79
C THR A 648 -25.67 68.97 12.13
N ARG A 649 -26.54 68.40 12.97
CA ARG A 649 -27.80 67.77 12.59
C ARG A 649 -28.99 68.62 13.05
N ASP A 650 -30.04 68.65 12.23
CA ASP A 650 -31.36 69.13 12.60
C ASP A 650 -32.16 67.96 13.23
N ILE A 651 -32.42 68.01 14.53
CA ILE A 651 -33.05 66.89 15.29
C ILE A 651 -34.55 67.07 15.51
N THR A 652 -35.18 67.99 14.78
CA THR A 652 -36.55 68.41 15.05
C THR A 652 -37.58 67.25 14.93
N ASP A 653 -37.50 66.38 13.92
CA ASP A 653 -38.51 65.32 13.64
C ASP A 653 -38.26 63.97 14.34
N GLN A 654 -37.00 63.66 14.68
CA GLN A 654 -36.63 62.37 15.27
C GLN A 654 -37.16 62.21 16.70
N MET A 655 -37.12 63.31 17.48
CA MET A 655 -37.59 63.34 18.86
C MET A 655 -39.09 63.00 19.00
N GLU A 656 -39.84 62.96 17.89
CA GLU A 656 -41.28 62.68 17.91
C GLU A 656 -41.63 61.19 17.75
N ARG A 657 -40.84 60.36 17.04
CA ARG A 657 -41.21 58.95 16.70
C ARG A 657 -40.76 57.87 17.68
N GLU A 658 -39.61 58.05 18.34
CA GLU A 658 -38.98 57.06 19.24
C GLU A 658 -39.90 56.66 20.41
N ARG A 659 -40.79 57.57 20.82
CA ARG A 659 -41.71 57.35 21.94
C ARG A 659 -42.82 56.30 21.68
N GLU A 660 -43.03 55.87 20.44
CA GLU A 660 -44.16 54.99 20.09
C GLU A 660 -43.76 53.50 19.98
N LEU A 661 -42.54 53.19 19.52
CA LEU A 661 -42.06 51.82 19.24
C LEU A 661 -41.77 51.00 20.52
N GLU A 662 -41.27 51.66 21.58
CA GLU A 662 -40.81 51.03 22.82
C GLU A 662 -41.88 50.18 23.53
N ARG A 663 -43.17 50.43 23.28
CA ARG A 663 -44.29 49.70 23.91
C ARG A 663 -44.65 48.38 23.25
N ALA A 664 -44.29 48.15 21.99
CA ALA A 664 -44.75 46.98 21.24
C ALA A 664 -43.86 45.74 21.45
N LEU A 665 -42.56 45.94 21.64
CA LEU A 665 -41.55 44.87 21.69
C LEU A 665 -41.61 44.03 22.98
N ASP A 666 -41.86 44.65 24.14
CA ASP A 666 -41.87 43.98 25.46
C ASP A 666 -42.90 42.81 25.59
N LEU A 667 -43.89 42.74 24.70
CA LEU A 667 -44.94 41.71 24.73
C LEU A 667 -44.55 40.42 23.96
N LEU A 668 -43.77 40.54 22.89
CA LEU A 668 -43.43 39.41 22.01
C LEU A 668 -42.39 38.47 22.65
N GLU A 669 -41.34 39.02 23.23
CA GLU A 669 -40.22 38.29 23.87
C GLU A 669 -40.70 37.25 24.91
N LYS A 670 -41.71 37.61 25.71
CA LYS A 670 -42.18 36.76 26.81
C LYS A 670 -42.86 35.47 26.35
N THR A 671 -43.33 35.38 25.11
CA THR A 671 -44.12 34.24 24.62
C THR A 671 -43.23 33.12 24.06
N GLU A 672 -42.15 33.47 23.38
CA GLU A 672 -41.21 32.53 22.74
C GLU A 672 -40.51 31.66 23.78
N ARG A 673 -40.07 32.28 24.89
CA ARG A 673 -39.36 31.59 25.98
C ARG A 673 -40.11 30.44 26.65
N ILE A 674 -41.42 30.39 26.52
CA ILE A 674 -42.25 29.35 27.15
C ILE A 674 -42.29 28.07 26.30
N ALA A 675 -42.06 28.14 24.99
CA ALA A 675 -42.31 27.05 24.06
C ALA A 675 -41.06 26.23 23.69
N ASP A 676 -39.85 26.63 24.14
CA ASP A 676 -38.58 26.14 23.58
C ASP A 676 -38.61 26.17 22.04
N VAL A 677 -39.28 27.19 21.52
CA VAL A 677 -39.43 27.49 20.10
C VAL A 677 -38.81 28.84 19.91
N GLY A 678 -37.70 28.83 19.17
CA GLY A 678 -37.20 30.04 18.61
C GLY A 678 -38.07 30.43 17.44
N GLY A 679 -38.62 31.63 17.53
CA GLY A 679 -39.21 32.27 16.38
C GLY A 679 -38.08 32.49 15.41
N TRP A 680 -38.26 31.96 14.21
CA TRP A 680 -37.36 32.32 13.15
C TRP A 680 -38.13 32.95 12.01
N GLU A 681 -37.68 34.08 11.50
CA GLU A 681 -38.25 34.66 10.30
C GLU A 681 -37.21 34.66 9.24
N ILE A 682 -37.52 33.99 8.14
CA ILE A 682 -36.76 34.10 6.92
C ILE A 682 -37.42 35.21 6.11
N ASP A 683 -36.82 36.39 6.07
CA ASP A 683 -37.21 37.41 5.09
C ASP A 683 -36.78 36.92 3.72
N THR A 684 -37.69 36.58 2.83
CA THR A 684 -37.37 35.80 1.62
C THR A 684 -36.55 36.56 0.57
N GLY A 685 -36.31 37.86 0.79
CA GLY A 685 -35.37 38.64 -0.02
C GLY A 685 -33.94 38.55 0.49
N THR A 686 -33.74 38.42 1.81
CA THR A 686 -32.41 38.39 2.45
C THR A 686 -32.06 37.01 3.01
N MET A 687 -33.08 36.17 3.12
CA MET A 687 -33.27 35.01 3.99
C MET A 687 -32.62 35.18 5.36
N GLU A 688 -32.37 36.42 5.83
CA GLU A 688 -31.81 36.72 7.15
C GLU A 688 -32.78 36.15 8.18
N VAL A 689 -32.38 35.00 8.77
CA VAL A 689 -33.18 34.20 9.71
C VAL A 689 -33.16 34.91 11.06
N PHE A 690 -34.00 35.93 11.22
CA PHE A 690 -34.19 36.58 12.51
C PHE A 690 -34.52 35.51 13.53
N TRP A 691 -33.73 35.39 14.58
CA TRP A 691 -34.00 34.50 15.70
C TRP A 691 -34.36 35.35 16.88
N SER A 692 -35.44 34.98 17.53
CA SER A 692 -35.70 35.59 18.81
C SER A 692 -34.58 35.30 19.81
N ASP A 693 -34.46 36.18 20.82
CA ASP A 693 -33.55 36.04 21.96
C ASP A 693 -33.54 34.61 22.54
N HIS A 694 -34.68 33.95 22.46
CA HIS A 694 -34.87 32.60 22.94
C HIS A 694 -34.27 31.50 22.07
N LEU A 695 -34.24 31.63 20.73
CA LEU A 695 -33.60 30.64 19.87
C LEU A 695 -32.09 30.59 20.13
N PHE A 696 -31.46 31.71 20.52
CA PHE A 696 -30.05 31.69 20.96
C PHE A 696 -29.86 30.87 22.20
N GLU A 697 -30.68 31.14 23.22
CA GLU A 697 -30.66 30.35 24.45
C GLU A 697 -30.79 28.85 24.11
N LEU A 698 -31.71 28.48 23.21
CA LEU A 698 -31.96 27.10 22.78
C LEU A 698 -30.72 26.47 22.12
N LEU A 699 -30.02 27.23 21.33
CA LEU A 699 -28.85 26.77 20.59
C LEU A 699 -27.57 26.89 21.40
N GLY A 700 -27.69 27.37 22.65
CA GLY A 700 -26.55 27.65 23.53
C GLY A 700 -25.64 28.72 22.95
N ALA A 701 -26.18 29.50 22.03
CA ALA A 701 -25.55 30.62 21.40
C ALA A 701 -25.83 31.87 22.25
N SER A 702 -24.89 32.80 22.27
CA SER A 702 -25.14 34.08 22.91
C SER A 702 -26.01 34.94 21.99
N ALA A 703 -27.06 35.58 22.53
CA ALA A 703 -27.88 36.60 21.85
C ALA A 703 -27.10 37.86 21.42
N ASP A 704 -25.79 37.84 21.69
CA ASP A 704 -24.81 38.74 21.10
C ASP A 704 -24.70 38.63 19.58
N GLU A 705 -25.34 37.62 19.04
CA GLU A 705 -25.25 37.31 17.64
C GLU A 705 -26.63 36.89 17.23
N GLU A 706 -27.11 37.39 16.11
CA GLU A 706 -28.27 36.86 15.40
C GLU A 706 -27.79 36.05 14.22
N PRO A 707 -28.48 35.01 13.80
CA PRO A 707 -27.94 34.10 12.85
C PRO A 707 -28.93 34.01 11.72
N ARG A 708 -28.76 32.94 11.00
CA ARG A 708 -28.46 33.25 9.63
C ARG A 708 -29.30 32.47 8.73
N LEU A 709 -29.50 33.13 7.58
CA LEU A 709 -29.97 32.44 6.40
C LEU A 709 -29.36 31.04 6.32
N ASP A 710 -30.13 29.88 6.41
CA ASP A 710 -30.49 29.00 7.59
C ASP A 710 -29.28 28.71 8.50
N GLY A 711 -28.07 29.47 8.20
CA GLY A 711 -26.60 29.89 8.52
C GLY A 711 -26.25 30.25 9.96
N ALA A 712 -27.34 30.43 10.66
CA ALA A 712 -27.80 29.42 11.59
C ALA A 712 -27.57 27.92 11.20
N LEU A 713 -27.15 27.61 9.96
CA LEU A 713 -27.00 26.46 9.02
C LEU A 713 -25.62 25.96 9.22
N ASP A 714 -24.71 26.85 9.61
CA ASP A 714 -23.43 26.46 10.17
C ASP A 714 -23.57 26.11 11.64
N LEU A 715 -24.60 26.62 12.33
CA LEU A 715 -25.04 25.89 13.50
C LEU A 715 -25.58 24.57 13.03
N TYR A 716 -26.37 24.48 11.95
CA TYR A 716 -26.59 23.19 11.32
C TYR A 716 -25.27 22.52 10.88
N HIS A 717 -25.27 21.20 10.87
CA HIS A 717 -24.11 20.42 10.50
C HIS A 717 -23.92 20.47 8.99
N GLU A 718 -22.67 20.41 8.51
CA GLU A 718 -22.24 20.53 7.10
C GLU A 718 -22.97 19.60 6.12
N GLU A 719 -23.67 18.58 6.61
CA GLU A 719 -24.31 17.56 5.79
C GLU A 719 -25.82 17.74 5.66
N ASP A 720 -26.51 18.11 6.75
CA ASP A 720 -27.98 18.30 6.73
C ASP A 720 -28.38 19.69 6.33
N ARG A 721 -27.35 20.49 6.20
CA ARG A 721 -27.42 21.90 6.02
C ARG A 721 -28.41 22.23 4.93
N SER A 722 -28.05 21.78 3.76
CA SER A 722 -28.82 22.00 2.57
C SER A 722 -30.20 21.31 2.56
N ILE A 723 -30.54 20.39 3.48
CA ILE A 723 -31.92 19.84 3.59
C ILE A 723 -32.88 20.90 4.11
N VAL A 724 -32.49 21.60 5.18
CA VAL A 724 -33.27 22.72 5.71
C VAL A 724 -33.41 23.78 4.65
N GLU A 725 -32.36 23.87 3.88
CA GLU A 725 -32.17 24.88 2.89
C GLU A 725 -33.10 24.66 1.70
N ASN A 726 -32.97 23.56 1.00
CA ASN A 726 -33.81 23.32 -0.18
C ASN A 726 -35.29 23.37 0.16
N ALA A 727 -35.68 23.02 1.40
CA ALA A 727 -37.05 23.12 1.84
C ALA A 727 -37.49 24.57 2.09
N ILE A 728 -36.61 25.42 2.64
CA ILE A 728 -36.79 26.88 2.65
C ILE A 728 -37.05 27.34 1.23
N GLU A 729 -36.15 27.09 0.29
CA GLU A 729 -36.29 27.48 -1.13
C GLU A 729 -37.54 26.92 -1.81
N ALA A 730 -37.87 25.64 -1.65
CA ALA A 730 -39.08 25.05 -2.25
C ALA A 730 -40.37 25.75 -1.77
N ALA A 731 -40.41 26.19 -0.51
CA ALA A 731 -41.54 26.93 0.03
C ALA A 731 -41.67 28.34 -0.52
N LEU A 732 -40.57 28.90 -0.99
CA LEU A 732 -40.48 30.25 -1.53
C LEU A 732 -40.98 30.31 -2.95
N GLU A 733 -40.64 29.30 -3.72
CA GLU A 733 -41.02 29.21 -5.12
C GLU A 733 -42.49 28.81 -5.28
N SER A 734 -42.92 27.79 -4.52
CA SER A 734 -44.29 27.29 -4.62
C SER A 734 -45.29 28.16 -3.86
N GLY A 735 -44.83 28.89 -2.85
CA GLY A 735 -45.70 29.52 -1.85
C GLY A 735 -46.36 28.54 -0.90
N ASP A 736 -45.89 27.29 -0.85
CA ASP A 736 -46.35 26.27 0.07
C ASP A 736 -45.39 26.13 1.27
N PRO A 737 -45.87 25.88 2.49
CA PRO A 737 -45.01 25.74 3.68
C PRO A 737 -44.13 24.48 3.65
N PHE A 738 -43.00 24.53 4.36
CA PHE A 738 -42.09 23.38 4.52
C PHE A 738 -41.84 23.00 5.97
N ASP A 739 -41.31 21.79 6.17
CA ASP A 739 -41.01 21.19 7.46
C ASP A 739 -39.90 20.14 7.31
N VAL A 740 -38.76 20.37 7.98
CA VAL A 740 -37.52 19.61 7.82
C VAL A 740 -36.76 19.49 9.12
N GLU A 741 -35.80 18.56 9.17
CA GLU A 741 -35.04 18.25 10.36
C GLU A 741 -33.57 18.10 10.05
N ALA A 742 -32.70 18.74 10.84
CA ALA A 742 -31.28 18.78 10.56
C ALA A 742 -30.43 18.92 11.82
N ARG A 743 -29.22 18.38 11.76
CA ARG A 743 -28.24 18.40 12.85
C ARG A 743 -27.70 19.78 13.11
N ILE A 744 -27.28 20.10 14.34
CA ILE A 744 -26.55 21.32 14.71
C ILE A 744 -25.31 21.10 15.60
N ARG A 745 -24.35 22.02 15.58
CA ARG A 745 -23.06 22.03 16.29
C ARG A 745 -23.15 22.84 17.58
N ALA A 746 -23.31 22.17 18.72
CA ALA A 746 -23.47 22.83 20.02
C ALA A 746 -22.21 22.74 20.89
N GLY A 747 -21.19 23.57 20.61
CA GLY A 747 -20.01 23.77 21.47
C GLY A 747 -19.40 22.50 22.09
N SER A 748 -18.92 22.59 23.34
CA SER A 748 -18.22 21.49 24.05
C SER A 748 -19.06 20.22 24.36
N ASN A 749 -20.31 20.11 23.85
CA ASN A 749 -21.27 19.04 24.17
C ASN A 749 -21.88 18.32 22.95
N GLY A 750 -21.19 18.30 21.80
CA GLY A 750 -21.49 17.39 20.67
C GLY A 750 -22.69 17.77 19.79
N VAL A 751 -22.91 17.00 18.72
CA VAL A 751 -23.93 17.24 17.68
C VAL A 751 -25.36 17.09 18.23
N ARG A 752 -26.21 18.04 17.88
CA ARG A 752 -27.65 18.15 18.21
C ARG A 752 -28.51 18.07 16.95
N TRP A 753 -29.84 18.01 17.02
CA TRP A 753 -30.76 18.06 15.88
C TRP A 753 -31.86 19.07 16.14
N LEU A 754 -32.33 19.75 15.11
CA LEU A 754 -33.44 20.70 15.13
C LEU A 754 -34.49 20.29 14.09
N ARG A 755 -35.76 20.58 14.38
CA ARG A 755 -36.86 20.60 13.41
C ARG A 755 -37.22 22.04 13.10
N VAL A 756 -37.50 22.31 11.84
CA VAL A 756 -37.51 23.63 11.26
C VAL A 756 -38.72 23.71 10.34
N GLN A 757 -39.65 24.63 10.63
CA GLN A 757 -40.89 24.77 9.88
C GLN A 757 -41.06 26.19 9.37
N GLY A 758 -41.37 26.37 8.09
CA GLY A 758 -41.55 27.69 7.49
C GLY A 758 -42.88 27.82 6.76
N ILE A 759 -43.52 28.98 6.94
CA ILE A 759 -44.76 29.34 6.27
C ILE A 759 -44.54 30.60 5.42
N PRO A 760 -44.70 30.50 4.09
CA PRO A 760 -44.53 31.60 3.17
C PRO A 760 -45.73 32.55 3.20
N GLU A 761 -45.48 33.85 3.30
CA GLU A 761 -46.43 34.94 3.16
C GLU A 761 -46.41 35.43 1.71
N THR A 762 -47.54 35.38 1.01
CA THR A 762 -47.66 35.70 -0.43
C THR A 762 -48.43 36.99 -0.68
N VAL A 763 -47.97 37.84 -1.59
CA VAL A 763 -48.68 39.07 -2.03
C VAL A 763 -48.74 39.09 -3.57
N ASP A 764 -49.93 39.20 -4.14
CA ASP A 764 -50.20 39.19 -5.60
C ASP A 764 -49.64 37.97 -6.40
N GLY A 765 -49.20 36.91 -5.71
CA GLY A 765 -48.80 35.63 -6.31
C GLY A 765 -47.40 35.17 -5.95
N ASP A 766 -46.53 36.04 -5.42
CA ASP A 766 -45.16 35.69 -5.01
C ASP A 766 -44.98 35.83 -3.49
N VAL A 767 -44.14 34.98 -2.92
CA VAL A 767 -43.83 34.94 -1.47
C VAL A 767 -42.87 36.07 -1.12
N VAL A 768 -43.15 36.79 -0.03
CA VAL A 768 -42.40 37.97 0.43
C VAL A 768 -41.76 37.79 1.82
N SER A 769 -42.24 36.85 2.62
CA SER A 769 -41.59 36.44 3.88
C SER A 769 -41.86 34.95 4.14
N LEU A 770 -40.97 34.25 4.81
CA LEU A 770 -41.08 32.83 5.17
C LEU A 770 -40.85 32.76 6.67
N ARG A 771 -41.92 32.95 7.42
CA ARG A 771 -41.83 32.96 8.87
C ARG A 771 -41.98 31.55 9.38
N GLY A 772 -41.20 31.21 10.38
CA GLY A 772 -41.05 29.87 10.86
C GLY A 772 -40.67 29.75 12.32
N ALA A 773 -40.43 28.51 12.70
CA ALA A 773 -40.13 28.12 14.07
C ALA A 773 -39.15 26.95 14.10
N ALA A 774 -38.15 27.02 14.99
CA ALA A 774 -37.10 26.01 15.13
C ALA A 774 -37.13 25.46 16.55
N GLN A 775 -36.97 24.15 16.61
CA GLN A 775 -37.19 23.38 17.81
C GLN A 775 -36.13 22.27 17.93
N ASP A 776 -35.48 22.11 19.09
CA ASP A 776 -34.50 21.02 19.33
C ASP A 776 -35.17 19.64 19.38
N VAL A 777 -34.71 18.74 18.50
CA VAL A 777 -35.15 17.33 18.37
C VAL A 777 -34.00 16.32 18.49
N THR A 778 -32.84 16.73 19.03
CA THR A 778 -31.61 15.92 19.19
C THR A 778 -31.84 14.52 19.73
N GLU A 779 -32.60 14.41 20.82
CA GLU A 779 -32.82 13.12 21.48
C GLU A 779 -33.54 12.09 20.60
N ARG A 780 -34.37 12.56 19.67
CA ARG A 780 -35.10 11.68 18.75
C ARG A 780 -34.13 11.06 17.73
N LYS A 781 -33.32 11.86 17.07
CA LYS A 781 -32.42 11.42 15.99
C LYS A 781 -31.23 10.57 16.45
N ARG A 782 -30.70 10.78 17.66
CA ARG A 782 -29.69 9.89 18.26
C ARG A 782 -30.19 8.45 18.46
N ARG A 783 -31.52 8.25 18.59
CA ARG A 783 -32.11 6.90 18.64
C ARG A 783 -32.18 6.26 17.25
N GLU A 784 -32.35 7.04 16.18
CA GLU A 784 -32.43 6.59 14.78
C GLU A 784 -31.06 6.19 14.21
N GLN A 785 -30.03 7.06 14.28
CA GLN A 785 -28.66 6.75 13.80
C GLN A 785 -28.05 5.50 14.44
N ARG A 786 -28.33 5.26 15.73
CA ARG A 786 -27.85 4.05 16.43
C ARG A 786 -28.42 2.77 15.84
N LEU A 787 -29.62 2.83 15.25
CA LEU A 787 -30.21 1.69 14.54
C LEU A 787 -29.52 1.49 13.17
N GLU A 788 -29.23 2.56 12.42
CA GLU A 788 -28.52 2.53 11.11
C GLU A 788 -27.08 2.00 11.21
N GLU A 789 -26.25 2.48 12.14
CA GLU A 789 -24.86 1.98 12.34
C GLU A 789 -24.80 0.49 12.73
N VAL A 790 -25.89 -0.06 13.29
CA VAL A 790 -25.99 -1.49 13.57
C VAL A 790 -26.29 -2.27 12.29
N ILE A 791 -27.09 -1.70 11.37
CA ILE A 791 -27.41 -2.29 10.06
C ILE A 791 -26.17 -2.30 9.14
N ASP A 792 -25.52 -1.16 8.86
CA ASP A 792 -24.35 -1.09 7.95
C ASP A 792 -23.19 -2.00 8.39
N ARG A 793 -23.00 -2.13 9.70
CA ARG A 793 -21.97 -3.00 10.28
C ARG A 793 -22.32 -4.47 10.11
N LEU A 794 -23.60 -4.83 10.20
CA LEU A 794 -24.06 -6.18 9.89
C LEU A 794 -23.82 -6.47 8.39
N GLU A 795 -24.13 -5.54 7.49
CA GLU A 795 -23.92 -5.67 6.04
C GLU A 795 -22.43 -5.80 5.67
N ALA A 796 -21.57 -4.86 6.08
CA ALA A 796 -20.13 -4.92 5.80
C ALA A 796 -19.44 -6.14 6.45
N SER A 797 -19.95 -6.61 7.59
CA SER A 797 -19.49 -7.86 8.20
C SER A 797 -19.94 -9.08 7.38
N ASN A 798 -21.10 -9.02 6.73
CA ASN A 798 -21.58 -10.07 5.85
C ASN A 798 -20.72 -10.15 4.58
N ASP A 799 -20.47 -9.02 3.90
CA ASP A 799 -19.63 -8.94 2.69
C ASP A 799 -18.20 -9.46 2.92
N ARG A 800 -17.60 -9.10 4.05
CA ARG A 800 -16.26 -9.62 4.43
C ARG A 800 -16.29 -11.10 4.72
N LEU A 801 -17.34 -11.59 5.38
CA LEU A 801 -17.51 -13.02 5.62
C LEU A 801 -17.66 -13.78 4.29
N GLU A 802 -18.37 -13.22 3.31
CA GLU A 802 -18.52 -13.80 1.96
C GLU A 802 -17.21 -13.85 1.18
N GLN A 803 -16.45 -12.75 1.14
CA GLN A 803 -15.16 -12.70 0.45
C GLN A 803 -14.15 -13.64 1.09
N PHE A 804 -14.12 -13.68 2.43
CA PHE A 804 -13.30 -14.62 3.18
C PHE A 804 -13.72 -16.06 2.90
N ALA A 805 -15.03 -16.35 2.95
CA ALA A 805 -15.55 -17.68 2.65
C ALA A 805 -15.17 -18.11 1.23
N TYR A 806 -15.24 -17.21 0.23
CA TYR A 806 -14.85 -17.48 -1.15
C TYR A 806 -13.36 -17.79 -1.30
N ALA A 807 -12.48 -16.92 -0.81
CA ALA A 807 -11.04 -17.11 -0.92
C ALA A 807 -10.60 -18.36 -0.16
N ALA A 808 -11.08 -18.54 1.08
CA ALA A 808 -10.78 -19.72 1.88
C ALA A 808 -11.27 -21.00 1.20
N SER A 809 -12.45 -20.98 0.56
CA SER A 809 -12.97 -22.15 -0.15
C SER A 809 -12.18 -22.50 -1.39
N HIS A 810 -11.75 -21.50 -2.18
CA HIS A 810 -10.86 -21.72 -3.32
C HIS A 810 -9.54 -22.35 -2.87
N ASP A 811 -8.93 -21.77 -1.83
CA ASP A 811 -7.65 -22.23 -1.29
C ASP A 811 -7.75 -23.60 -0.60
N LEU A 812 -8.93 -24.00 -0.12
CA LEU A 812 -9.20 -25.33 0.42
C LEU A 812 -9.51 -26.37 -0.67
N GLN A 813 -10.12 -25.97 -1.79
CA GLN A 813 -10.45 -26.87 -2.90
C GLN A 813 -9.21 -27.28 -3.70
N GLU A 814 -8.25 -26.38 -3.90
CA GLU A 814 -7.01 -26.64 -4.63
C GLU A 814 -6.19 -27.81 -4.07
N PRO A 815 -5.86 -27.89 -2.76
CA PRO A 815 -5.12 -29.01 -2.20
C PRO A 815 -5.93 -30.31 -2.19
N LEU A 816 -7.26 -30.25 -1.97
CA LEU A 816 -8.11 -31.43 -2.02
C LEU A 816 -8.14 -32.06 -3.42
N ARG A 817 -8.20 -31.22 -4.47
CA ARG A 817 -8.10 -31.66 -5.87
C ARG A 817 -6.78 -32.37 -6.15
N MET A 818 -5.68 -31.83 -5.62
CA MET A 818 -4.35 -32.46 -5.75
C MET A 818 -4.29 -33.81 -5.05
N VAL A 819 -4.83 -33.92 -3.83
CA VAL A 819 -4.87 -35.17 -3.05
C VAL A 819 -5.69 -36.25 -3.78
N SER A 820 -6.92 -35.96 -4.22
CA SER A 820 -7.75 -36.93 -4.98
C SER A 820 -7.02 -37.39 -6.26
N SER A 821 -6.37 -36.46 -6.99
CA SER A 821 -5.68 -36.78 -8.24
C SER A 821 -4.49 -37.74 -8.03
N TYR A 822 -3.71 -37.56 -6.96
CA TYR A 822 -2.60 -38.47 -6.65
C TYR A 822 -3.10 -39.83 -6.14
N LEU A 823 -4.16 -39.86 -5.34
CA LEU A 823 -4.75 -41.11 -4.87
C LEU A 823 -5.30 -41.94 -6.04
N GLN A 824 -6.01 -41.32 -6.99
CA GLN A 824 -6.48 -41.98 -8.22
C GLN A 824 -5.33 -42.50 -9.08
N LEU A 825 -4.22 -41.76 -9.20
CA LEU A 825 -3.03 -42.23 -9.92
C LEU A 825 -2.34 -43.42 -9.24
N ILE A 826 -2.41 -43.50 -7.90
CA ILE A 826 -1.90 -44.64 -7.13
C ILE A 826 -2.82 -45.84 -7.35
N GLU A 827 -4.14 -45.65 -7.27
CA GLU A 827 -5.14 -46.67 -7.57
C GLU A 827 -4.93 -47.23 -8.99
N ASP A 828 -4.95 -46.38 -10.02
CA ASP A 828 -4.84 -46.79 -11.43
C ASP A 828 -3.54 -47.53 -11.75
N ARG A 829 -2.43 -47.18 -11.08
CA ARG A 829 -1.10 -47.72 -11.38
C ARG A 829 -0.73 -48.96 -10.56
N TYR A 830 -1.22 -49.05 -9.34
CA TYR A 830 -0.83 -50.10 -8.38
C TYR A 830 -2.01 -50.98 -7.93
N LYS A 831 -3.19 -50.86 -8.55
CA LYS A 831 -4.38 -51.67 -8.25
C LYS A 831 -4.07 -53.16 -8.02
N ASP A 832 -3.37 -53.77 -8.97
CA ASP A 832 -3.04 -55.20 -8.94
C ASP A 832 -1.99 -55.59 -7.87
N GLU A 833 -1.33 -54.61 -7.24
CA GLU A 833 -0.32 -54.79 -6.19
C GLU A 833 -0.84 -54.44 -4.78
N LEU A 834 -2.02 -53.83 -4.67
CA LEU A 834 -2.69 -53.51 -3.41
C LEU A 834 -3.46 -54.74 -2.89
N ASP A 835 -3.45 -54.94 -1.57
CA ASP A 835 -4.36 -55.89 -0.91
C ASP A 835 -5.76 -55.29 -0.73
N GLU A 836 -6.75 -56.11 -0.38
CA GLU A 836 -8.15 -55.66 -0.19
C GLU A 836 -8.24 -54.47 0.77
N ASP A 837 -7.45 -54.48 1.85
CA ASP A 837 -7.39 -53.36 2.81
C ASP A 837 -6.80 -52.09 2.15
N GLY A 838 -5.77 -52.23 1.31
CA GLY A 838 -5.14 -51.13 0.59
C GLY A 838 -6.04 -50.47 -0.46
N GLU A 839 -6.82 -51.25 -1.21
CA GLU A 839 -7.84 -50.72 -2.12
C GLU A 839 -8.94 -49.98 -1.34
N GLU A 840 -9.44 -50.58 -0.26
CA GLU A 840 -10.49 -49.99 0.60
C GLU A 840 -10.00 -48.66 1.24
N PHE A 841 -8.75 -48.57 1.69
CA PHE A 841 -8.20 -47.34 2.25
C PHE A 841 -8.07 -46.20 1.23
N ILE A 842 -7.73 -46.52 -0.03
CA ILE A 842 -7.67 -45.52 -1.10
C ILE A 842 -9.07 -45.04 -1.45
N GLU A 843 -10.04 -45.96 -1.59
CA GLU A 843 -11.44 -45.62 -1.85
C GLU A 843 -11.99 -44.66 -0.77
N PHE A 844 -11.76 -44.98 0.51
CA PHE A 844 -12.15 -44.08 1.61
C PHE A 844 -11.46 -42.71 1.58
N ALA A 845 -10.20 -42.66 1.17
CA ALA A 845 -9.45 -41.40 1.12
C ALA A 845 -9.91 -40.51 -0.05
N VAL A 846 -10.21 -41.10 -1.21
CA VAL A 846 -10.76 -40.40 -2.38
C VAL A 846 -12.17 -39.89 -2.08
N ASP A 847 -13.04 -40.74 -1.53
CA ASP A 847 -14.39 -40.34 -1.09
C ASP A 847 -14.33 -39.19 -0.06
N GLY A 848 -13.44 -39.30 0.92
CA GLY A 848 -13.24 -38.27 1.94
C GLY A 848 -12.85 -36.92 1.34
N ALA A 849 -11.95 -36.90 0.35
CA ALA A 849 -11.50 -35.69 -0.32
C ALA A 849 -12.60 -35.06 -1.20
N ASP A 850 -13.32 -35.88 -1.96
CA ASP A 850 -14.42 -35.44 -2.83
C ASP A 850 -15.62 -34.91 -2.03
N ARG A 851 -15.89 -35.51 -0.88
CA ARG A 851 -16.88 -35.00 0.08
C ARG A 851 -16.49 -33.66 0.67
N MET A 852 -15.23 -33.48 1.07
CA MET A 852 -14.77 -32.18 1.57
C MET A 852 -14.92 -31.09 0.50
N ARG A 853 -14.60 -31.40 -0.75
CA ARG A 853 -14.80 -30.48 -1.88
C ARG A 853 -16.28 -30.09 -2.05
N THR A 854 -17.18 -31.08 -1.98
CA THR A 854 -18.62 -30.85 -2.14
C THR A 854 -19.23 -30.07 -0.97
N MET A 855 -18.79 -30.33 0.27
CA MET A 855 -19.19 -29.54 1.45
C MET A 855 -18.74 -28.08 1.35
N VAL A 856 -17.51 -27.83 0.92
CA VAL A 856 -16.99 -26.47 0.74
C VAL A 856 -17.77 -25.72 -0.34
N LYS A 857 -18.09 -26.40 -1.46
CA LYS A 857 -18.90 -25.80 -2.53
C LYS A 857 -20.32 -25.46 -2.05
N GLY A 858 -20.97 -26.36 -1.32
CA GLY A 858 -22.32 -26.11 -0.79
C GLY A 858 -22.36 -24.95 0.22
N LEU A 859 -21.33 -24.79 1.06
CA LEU A 859 -21.25 -23.66 2.00
C LEU A 859 -21.15 -22.31 1.27
N LEU A 860 -20.42 -22.27 0.15
CA LEU A 860 -20.34 -21.06 -0.68
C LEU A 860 -21.67 -20.69 -1.34
N GLU A 861 -22.39 -21.69 -1.84
CA GLU A 861 -23.70 -21.47 -2.45
C GLU A 861 -24.70 -20.96 -1.40
N TYR A 862 -24.70 -21.55 -0.20
CA TYR A 862 -25.49 -21.08 0.95
C TYR A 862 -25.24 -19.62 1.31
N SER A 863 -23.97 -19.20 1.31
CA SER A 863 -23.59 -17.82 1.63
C SER A 863 -23.98 -16.79 0.56
N ARG A 864 -24.29 -17.20 -0.67
CA ARG A 864 -24.41 -16.28 -1.84
C ARG A 864 -25.84 -16.01 -2.30
N VAL A 865 -26.82 -16.67 -1.69
CA VAL A 865 -28.23 -16.61 -2.11
C VAL A 865 -28.75 -15.18 -2.14
N GLU A 866 -28.40 -14.35 -1.15
CA GLU A 866 -28.88 -12.97 -1.04
C GLU A 866 -28.10 -11.99 -1.94
N THR A 867 -26.79 -12.16 -2.11
CA THR A 867 -25.87 -11.15 -2.66
C THR A 867 -25.64 -11.21 -4.18
N ARG A 868 -25.97 -12.32 -4.86
CA ARG A 868 -25.77 -12.48 -6.33
C ARG A 868 -26.96 -13.05 -7.09
N GLY A 869 -28.15 -13.07 -6.50
CA GLY A 869 -29.35 -13.50 -7.23
C GLY A 869 -29.77 -12.49 -8.28
N ASP A 870 -30.35 -12.97 -9.38
CA ASP A 870 -30.93 -12.14 -10.41
C ASP A 870 -32.14 -11.35 -9.84
N PRO A 871 -32.55 -10.24 -10.50
CA PRO A 871 -33.75 -9.50 -10.13
C PRO A 871 -34.98 -10.41 -10.10
N LEU A 872 -35.88 -10.18 -9.14
CA LEU A 872 -37.11 -10.95 -9.04
C LEU A 872 -38.08 -10.52 -10.15
N GLU A 873 -38.22 -11.36 -11.17
CA GLU A 873 -39.05 -11.11 -12.34
C GLU A 873 -40.24 -12.08 -12.40
N PRO A 874 -41.25 -11.83 -13.26
CA PRO A 874 -42.32 -12.80 -13.49
C PRO A 874 -41.78 -14.12 -14.08
N VAL A 875 -41.71 -15.16 -13.25
CA VAL A 875 -41.23 -16.51 -13.59
C VAL A 875 -42.38 -17.48 -13.75
N ASP A 876 -42.30 -18.33 -14.77
CA ASP A 876 -43.24 -19.41 -15.04
C ASP A 876 -42.77 -20.69 -14.36
N LEU A 877 -43.39 -21.05 -13.22
CA LEU A 877 -42.94 -22.20 -12.43
C LEU A 877 -43.11 -23.53 -13.15
N ASP A 878 -44.09 -23.66 -14.05
CA ASP A 878 -44.24 -24.87 -14.86
C ASP A 878 -42.99 -25.10 -15.73
N ALA A 879 -42.47 -24.05 -16.35
CA ALA A 879 -41.26 -24.14 -17.16
C ALA A 879 -40.02 -24.47 -16.33
N VAL A 880 -39.92 -23.89 -15.12
CA VAL A 880 -38.83 -24.20 -14.19
C VAL A 880 -38.90 -25.65 -13.72
N PHE A 881 -40.10 -26.14 -13.40
CA PHE A 881 -40.31 -27.52 -12.97
C PHE A 881 -39.97 -28.52 -14.08
N ASP A 882 -40.38 -28.26 -15.32
CA ASP A 882 -40.03 -29.08 -16.48
C ASP A 882 -38.51 -29.17 -16.70
N ASP A 883 -37.82 -28.03 -16.55
CA ASP A 883 -36.36 -27.96 -16.62
C ASP A 883 -35.70 -28.83 -15.53
N VAL A 884 -36.19 -28.76 -14.28
CA VAL A 884 -35.67 -29.59 -13.17
C VAL A 884 -35.90 -31.08 -13.44
N LEU A 885 -37.08 -31.46 -13.95
CA LEU A 885 -37.35 -32.86 -14.30
C LEU A 885 -36.41 -33.38 -15.40
N SER A 886 -36.03 -32.50 -16.35
CA SER A 886 -35.05 -32.83 -17.38
C SER A 886 -33.65 -33.07 -16.78
N ASP A 887 -33.25 -32.25 -15.81
CA ASP A 887 -31.95 -32.40 -15.11
C ASP A 887 -31.89 -33.70 -14.31
N LEU A 888 -32.98 -34.03 -13.60
CA LEU A 888 -33.08 -35.20 -12.73
C LEU A 888 -33.43 -36.49 -13.47
N ARG A 889 -33.52 -36.47 -14.80
CA ARG A 889 -34.01 -37.58 -15.60
C ARG A 889 -33.31 -38.91 -15.31
N ILE A 890 -31.99 -38.91 -15.18
CA ILE A 890 -31.21 -40.12 -14.92
C ILE A 890 -31.57 -40.71 -13.55
N GLN A 891 -31.60 -39.89 -12.50
CA GLN A 891 -31.95 -40.33 -11.15
C GLN A 891 -33.40 -40.81 -11.07
N ILE A 892 -34.33 -40.16 -11.77
CA ILE A 892 -35.75 -40.58 -11.86
C ILE A 892 -35.86 -41.95 -12.53
N GLU A 893 -35.12 -42.19 -13.63
CA GLU A 893 -35.10 -43.47 -14.33
C GLU A 893 -34.45 -44.58 -13.47
N GLU A 894 -33.37 -44.29 -12.75
CA GLU A 894 -32.65 -45.25 -11.90
C GLU A 894 -33.42 -45.63 -10.62
N SER A 895 -34.10 -44.65 -9.99
CA SER A 895 -34.94 -44.86 -8.80
C SER A 895 -36.37 -45.29 -9.12
N ASN A 896 -36.77 -45.22 -10.40
CA ASN A 896 -38.13 -45.43 -10.88
C ASN A 896 -39.15 -44.52 -10.15
N ALA A 897 -38.76 -43.25 -9.94
CA ALA A 897 -39.55 -42.26 -9.23
C ALA A 897 -40.78 -41.81 -10.04
N GLY A 898 -41.94 -41.72 -9.38
CA GLY A 898 -43.17 -41.15 -9.93
C GLY A 898 -43.38 -39.73 -9.43
N ILE A 899 -43.08 -38.74 -10.28
CA ILE A 899 -43.26 -37.32 -9.96
C ILE A 899 -44.47 -36.78 -10.72
N THR A 900 -45.37 -36.09 -10.02
CA THR A 900 -46.57 -35.46 -10.60
C THR A 900 -46.70 -34.02 -10.11
N ALA A 901 -47.32 -33.14 -10.89
CA ALA A 901 -47.59 -31.77 -10.48
C ALA A 901 -49.00 -31.32 -10.90
N ASP A 902 -49.57 -30.40 -10.13
CA ASP A 902 -50.69 -29.57 -10.56
C ASP A 902 -50.20 -28.43 -11.49
N GLU A 903 -51.12 -27.61 -12.02
CA GLU A 903 -50.75 -26.42 -12.83
C GLU A 903 -50.03 -25.39 -11.94
N LEU A 904 -48.74 -25.16 -12.18
CA LEU A 904 -47.93 -24.28 -11.34
C LEU A 904 -48.07 -22.82 -11.77
N PRO A 905 -48.14 -21.89 -10.81
CA PRO A 905 -48.46 -20.50 -11.10
C PRO A 905 -47.26 -19.71 -11.64
N ARG A 906 -47.56 -18.57 -12.27
CA ARG A 906 -46.57 -17.51 -12.43
C ARG A 906 -46.37 -16.76 -11.12
N VAL A 907 -45.12 -16.69 -10.68
CA VAL A 907 -44.69 -16.05 -9.43
C VAL A 907 -43.66 -14.97 -9.73
N THR A 908 -43.43 -14.07 -8.79
CA THR A 908 -42.32 -13.12 -8.87
C THR A 908 -41.10 -13.77 -8.21
N GLY A 909 -39.99 -13.94 -8.94
CA GLY A 909 -38.80 -14.57 -8.38
C GLY A 909 -37.62 -14.67 -9.33
N ASP A 910 -36.54 -15.25 -8.85
CA ASP A 910 -35.35 -15.59 -9.63
C ASP A 910 -35.50 -17.04 -10.16
N ALA A 911 -35.56 -17.19 -11.49
CA ALA A 911 -35.80 -18.48 -12.11
C ALA A 911 -34.72 -19.52 -11.76
N SER A 912 -33.46 -19.09 -11.61
CA SER A 912 -32.34 -19.99 -11.31
C SER A 912 -32.39 -20.51 -9.87
N GLN A 913 -32.75 -19.64 -8.92
CA GLN A 913 -32.86 -20.01 -7.51
C GLN A 913 -34.11 -20.85 -7.25
N LEU A 914 -35.24 -20.53 -7.89
CA LEU A 914 -36.45 -21.35 -7.80
C LEU A 914 -36.26 -22.73 -8.42
N ARG A 915 -35.48 -22.84 -9.51
CA ARG A 915 -35.01 -24.13 -10.06
C ARG A 915 -34.26 -24.92 -8.99
N GLN A 916 -33.34 -24.26 -8.27
CA GLN A 916 -32.50 -24.90 -7.25
C GLN A 916 -33.31 -25.40 -6.04
N VAL A 917 -34.32 -24.64 -5.59
CA VAL A 917 -35.24 -25.08 -4.51
C VAL A 917 -35.98 -26.34 -4.94
N LEU A 918 -36.62 -26.31 -6.12
CA LEU A 918 -37.35 -27.47 -6.63
C LEU A 918 -36.43 -28.67 -6.84
N GLN A 919 -35.24 -28.46 -7.39
CA GLN A 919 -34.25 -29.52 -7.59
C GLN A 919 -33.86 -30.18 -6.26
N ASN A 920 -33.46 -29.39 -5.25
CA ASN A 920 -33.05 -29.92 -3.95
C ASN A 920 -34.17 -30.68 -3.24
N LEU A 921 -35.41 -30.17 -3.28
CA LEU A 921 -36.55 -30.85 -2.65
C LEU A 921 -36.88 -32.16 -3.36
N LEU A 922 -36.83 -32.19 -4.69
CA LEU A 922 -37.07 -33.40 -5.48
C LEU A 922 -35.94 -34.43 -5.31
N GLU A 923 -34.67 -34.00 -5.34
CA GLU A 923 -33.52 -34.88 -5.08
C GLU A 923 -33.59 -35.53 -3.70
N ASN A 924 -33.95 -34.75 -2.66
CA ASN A 924 -34.13 -35.29 -1.32
C ASN A 924 -35.28 -36.30 -1.26
N ALA A 925 -36.42 -35.99 -1.88
CA ALA A 925 -37.56 -36.90 -1.93
C ALA A 925 -37.26 -38.21 -2.67
N ILE A 926 -36.39 -38.16 -3.70
CA ILE A 926 -35.89 -39.37 -4.38
C ILE A 926 -34.91 -40.13 -3.48
N THR A 927 -33.97 -39.42 -2.85
CA THR A 927 -32.88 -40.03 -2.06
C THR A 927 -33.41 -40.73 -0.80
N TYR A 928 -34.41 -40.14 -0.14
CA TYR A 928 -34.95 -40.62 1.15
C TYR A 928 -36.27 -41.39 1.02
N SER A 929 -36.53 -42.02 -0.13
CA SER A 929 -37.76 -42.80 -0.37
C SER A 929 -37.81 -44.16 0.35
N GLY A 930 -36.68 -44.61 0.92
CA GLY A 930 -36.54 -45.93 1.52
C GLY A 930 -36.50 -47.05 0.47
N ASP A 931 -37.01 -48.24 0.81
CA ASP A 931 -36.98 -49.41 -0.08
C ASP A 931 -38.04 -49.39 -1.21
N GLU A 932 -38.99 -48.45 -1.16
CA GLU A 932 -40.07 -48.32 -2.16
C GLU A 932 -39.75 -47.23 -3.20
N PRO A 933 -40.26 -47.36 -4.46
CA PRO A 933 -40.04 -46.35 -5.49
C PRO A 933 -40.59 -44.98 -5.06
N PRO A 934 -39.82 -43.88 -5.21
CA PRO A 934 -40.24 -42.56 -4.75
C PRO A 934 -41.53 -42.12 -5.43
N ARG A 935 -42.48 -41.58 -4.66
CA ARG A 935 -43.70 -40.96 -5.18
C ARG A 935 -43.78 -39.55 -4.67
N ILE A 936 -43.78 -38.60 -5.60
CA ILE A 936 -43.63 -37.19 -5.30
C ILE A 936 -44.74 -36.41 -6.01
N HIS A 937 -45.37 -35.50 -5.30
CA HIS A 937 -46.41 -34.63 -5.83
C HIS A 937 -46.12 -33.17 -5.52
N VAL A 938 -46.18 -32.30 -6.53
CA VAL A 938 -46.01 -30.86 -6.40
C VAL A 938 -47.33 -30.15 -6.64
N SER A 939 -47.81 -29.41 -5.65
CA SER A 939 -49.08 -28.66 -5.74
C SER A 939 -48.85 -27.18 -5.47
N ALA A 940 -49.72 -26.30 -5.98
CA ALA A 940 -49.66 -24.87 -5.71
C ALA A 940 -51.05 -24.29 -5.43
N GLU A 941 -51.19 -23.59 -4.30
CA GLU A 941 -52.45 -22.95 -3.88
C GLU A 941 -52.31 -21.45 -3.67
N ARG A 942 -53.24 -20.66 -4.19
CA ARG A 942 -53.20 -19.19 -4.04
C ARG A 942 -53.71 -18.76 -2.67
N ALA A 943 -52.84 -18.15 -1.88
CA ALA A 943 -53.13 -17.58 -0.57
C ALA A 943 -53.04 -16.05 -0.63
N GLY A 944 -54.11 -15.39 -1.09
CA GLY A 944 -54.16 -13.93 -1.15
C GLY A 944 -53.23 -13.33 -2.23
N SER A 945 -52.17 -12.65 -1.79
CA SER A 945 -51.12 -12.08 -2.65
C SER A 945 -49.96 -13.04 -2.92
N GLU A 946 -50.00 -14.25 -2.37
CA GLU A 946 -48.93 -15.25 -2.44
C GLU A 946 -49.48 -16.59 -2.96
N TRP A 947 -48.56 -17.47 -3.33
CA TRP A 947 -48.78 -18.86 -3.70
C TRP A 947 -48.05 -19.76 -2.72
N ASN A 948 -48.73 -20.75 -2.15
CA ASN A 948 -48.12 -21.80 -1.36
C ASN A 948 -47.85 -23.01 -2.26
N VAL A 949 -46.58 -23.33 -2.48
CA VAL A 949 -46.13 -24.46 -3.28
C VAL A 949 -45.68 -25.57 -2.33
N SER A 950 -46.19 -26.79 -2.51
CA SER A 950 -45.89 -27.93 -1.66
C SER A 950 -45.30 -29.07 -2.47
N VAL A 951 -44.17 -29.62 -2.00
CA VAL A 951 -43.56 -30.86 -2.51
C VAL A 951 -43.78 -31.93 -1.45
N ARG A 952 -44.58 -32.94 -1.80
CA ARG A 952 -44.94 -34.06 -0.92
C ARG A 952 -44.35 -35.37 -1.42
N ASP A 953 -43.72 -36.12 -0.55
CA ASP A 953 -43.23 -37.48 -0.79
C ASP A 953 -43.88 -38.53 0.15
N GLU A 954 -43.67 -39.80 -0.16
CA GLU A 954 -44.09 -40.97 0.64
C GLU A 954 -42.88 -41.70 1.25
N GLY A 955 -41.76 -41.01 1.46
CA GLY A 955 -40.50 -41.61 1.93
C GLY A 955 -40.45 -41.95 3.42
N ILE A 956 -39.23 -42.10 3.94
CA ILE A 956 -38.96 -42.59 5.31
C ILE A 956 -39.49 -41.68 6.42
N GLY A 957 -39.82 -40.42 6.11
CA GLY A 957 -40.29 -39.42 7.06
C GLY A 957 -39.20 -38.95 8.03
N ILE A 958 -39.50 -37.89 8.78
CA ILE A 958 -38.57 -37.20 9.67
C ILE A 958 -39.14 -37.21 11.09
N GLU A 959 -38.34 -37.65 12.07
CA GLU A 959 -38.76 -37.62 13.47
C GLU A 959 -39.09 -36.19 13.93
N PRO A 960 -40.16 -35.99 14.72
CA PRO A 960 -40.59 -34.65 15.14
C PRO A 960 -39.49 -33.82 15.81
N GLU A 961 -38.58 -34.46 16.55
CA GLU A 961 -37.44 -33.80 17.21
C GLU A 961 -36.34 -33.33 16.25
N HIS A 962 -36.44 -33.67 14.97
CA HIS A 962 -35.47 -33.34 13.94
C HIS A 962 -36.05 -32.45 12.84
N GLN A 963 -37.37 -32.26 12.79
CA GLN A 963 -38.05 -31.43 11.77
C GLN A 963 -37.64 -29.96 11.79
N GLU A 964 -37.30 -29.40 12.95
CA GLU A 964 -36.71 -28.06 13.02
C GLU A 964 -35.21 -28.07 12.68
N ARG A 965 -34.53 -29.20 12.91
CA ARG A 965 -33.07 -29.33 12.74
C ARG A 965 -32.64 -29.67 11.31
N VAL A 966 -33.55 -30.12 10.45
CA VAL A 966 -33.20 -30.47 9.05
C VAL A 966 -32.78 -29.28 8.21
N PHE A 967 -33.17 -28.07 8.63
CA PHE A 967 -32.75 -26.83 7.99
C PHE A 967 -31.44 -26.27 8.58
N GLU A 968 -30.86 -26.89 9.61
CA GLU A 968 -29.53 -26.49 10.12
C GLU A 968 -28.40 -26.95 9.18
N VAL A 969 -27.43 -26.06 8.92
CA VAL A 969 -26.26 -26.35 8.08
C VAL A 969 -25.39 -27.47 8.69
N PHE A 970 -24.98 -28.44 7.85
CA PHE A 970 -24.18 -29.62 8.21
C PHE A 970 -24.86 -30.67 9.08
N GLN A 971 -26.16 -30.55 9.38
CA GLN A 971 -26.89 -31.63 10.03
C GLN A 971 -27.20 -32.76 9.05
N ARG A 972 -26.94 -33.99 9.50
CA ARG A 972 -27.42 -35.20 8.84
C ARG A 972 -28.10 -36.06 9.89
N LEU A 973 -29.28 -36.56 9.58
CA LEU A 973 -30.07 -37.38 10.50
C LEU A 973 -29.71 -38.88 10.47
N HIS A 974 -28.96 -39.32 9.44
CA HIS A 974 -28.58 -40.73 9.26
C HIS A 974 -27.05 -40.93 9.31
N THR A 975 -26.62 -42.08 9.82
CA THR A 975 -25.20 -42.45 10.00
C THR A 975 -24.42 -42.53 8.67
N ARG A 976 -23.10 -42.32 8.75
CA ARG A 976 -22.14 -41.99 7.67
C ARG A 976 -21.91 -43.05 6.56
N GLY A 977 -22.89 -43.91 6.25
CA GLY A 977 -22.77 -44.91 5.17
C GLY A 977 -24.10 -45.36 4.55
N GLU A 978 -25.24 -44.73 4.86
CA GLU A 978 -26.56 -45.18 4.38
C GLU A 978 -27.15 -44.26 3.27
N TYR A 979 -26.80 -42.97 3.24
CA TYR A 979 -27.21 -42.00 2.22
C TYR A 979 -26.15 -40.92 1.98
N ASP A 980 -25.91 -40.57 0.71
CA ASP A 980 -25.01 -39.49 0.30
C ASP A 980 -25.70 -38.12 0.31
N GLY A 981 -25.01 -37.11 0.83
CA GLY A 981 -25.51 -35.74 0.86
C GLY A 981 -24.62 -34.84 1.70
N THR A 982 -24.57 -33.54 1.43
CA THR A 982 -23.70 -32.61 2.17
C THR A 982 -24.30 -32.15 3.50
N GLY A 983 -25.62 -32.20 3.65
CA GLY A 983 -26.37 -31.61 4.78
C GLY A 983 -26.57 -30.10 4.64
N ILE A 984 -26.53 -29.57 3.41
CA ILE A 984 -26.64 -28.12 3.13
C ILE A 984 -27.88 -27.79 2.29
N GLY A 985 -28.39 -28.73 1.49
CA GLY A 985 -29.45 -28.47 0.49
C GLY A 985 -30.76 -27.93 1.07
N LEU A 986 -31.26 -28.46 2.19
CA LEU A 986 -32.50 -27.95 2.81
C LEU A 986 -32.33 -26.58 3.45
N ALA A 987 -31.20 -26.35 4.13
CA ALA A 987 -30.83 -25.03 4.65
C ALA A 987 -30.76 -23.99 3.52
N LEU A 988 -30.23 -24.38 2.36
CA LEU A 988 -30.20 -23.53 1.16
C LEU A 988 -31.60 -23.21 0.63
N CYS A 989 -32.51 -24.19 0.64
CA CYS A 989 -33.90 -23.97 0.21
C CYS A 989 -34.61 -22.96 1.11
N GLU A 990 -34.47 -23.09 2.43
CA GLU A 990 -35.01 -22.12 3.39
C GLU A 990 -34.50 -20.71 3.10
N ARG A 991 -33.18 -20.56 2.92
CA ARG A 991 -32.57 -19.26 2.62
C ARG A 991 -33.07 -18.64 1.30
N ILE A 992 -33.26 -19.44 0.25
CA ILE A 992 -33.78 -18.96 -1.04
C ILE A 992 -35.24 -18.52 -0.90
N VAL A 993 -36.06 -19.29 -0.20
CA VAL A 993 -37.48 -18.98 0.00
C VAL A 993 -37.64 -17.69 0.83
N GLU A 994 -36.84 -17.53 1.89
CA GLU A 994 -36.80 -16.29 2.70
C GLU A 994 -36.45 -15.06 1.85
N ARG A 995 -35.48 -15.16 0.93
CA ARG A 995 -35.14 -14.07 -0.02
C ARG A 995 -36.32 -13.66 -0.90
N HIS A 996 -37.24 -14.57 -1.17
CA HIS A 996 -38.43 -14.33 -1.98
C HIS A 996 -39.64 -13.88 -1.13
N ASP A 997 -39.43 -13.41 0.10
CA ASP A 997 -40.46 -13.04 1.08
C ASP A 997 -41.38 -14.24 1.45
N GLY A 998 -40.85 -15.46 1.33
CA GLY A 998 -41.56 -16.70 1.62
C GLY A 998 -41.15 -17.36 2.94
N GLU A 999 -41.91 -18.37 3.38
CA GLU A 999 -41.56 -19.24 4.49
C GLU A 999 -41.64 -20.70 4.03
N ILE A 1000 -40.62 -21.52 4.32
CA ILE A 1000 -40.66 -22.98 4.11
C ILE A 1000 -41.00 -23.68 5.43
N ARG A 1001 -41.83 -24.72 5.35
CA ARG A 1001 -42.19 -25.57 6.49
C ARG A 1001 -42.13 -27.02 6.08
N VAL A 1002 -41.88 -27.87 7.06
CA VAL A 1002 -41.93 -29.32 6.90
C VAL A 1002 -43.04 -29.89 7.78
N GLU A 1003 -43.85 -30.76 7.18
CA GLU A 1003 -44.78 -31.63 7.90
C GLU A 1003 -44.39 -33.06 7.58
N SER A 1004 -43.99 -33.81 8.59
CA SER A 1004 -43.54 -35.19 8.42
C SER A 1004 -43.95 -36.03 9.61
N ASP A 1005 -44.14 -37.32 9.37
CA ASP A 1005 -44.27 -38.32 10.42
C ASP A 1005 -43.37 -39.51 10.03
N PRO A 1006 -42.62 -40.12 10.96
CA PRO A 1006 -41.77 -41.26 10.67
C PRO A 1006 -42.55 -42.37 9.94
N GLY A 1007 -42.06 -42.76 8.77
CA GLY A 1007 -42.65 -43.80 7.91
C GLY A 1007 -43.92 -43.40 7.15
N GLN A 1008 -44.30 -42.13 7.10
CA GLN A 1008 -45.48 -41.64 6.35
C GLN A 1008 -45.13 -40.56 5.30
N GLY A 1009 -43.86 -40.41 4.95
CA GLY A 1009 -43.36 -39.41 4.01
C GLY A 1009 -43.28 -38.00 4.58
N THR A 1010 -42.80 -37.08 3.76
CA THR A 1010 -42.55 -35.69 4.13
C THR A 1010 -43.25 -34.73 3.18
N THR A 1011 -43.76 -33.61 3.70
CA THR A 1011 -44.28 -32.51 2.89
C THR A 1011 -43.50 -31.25 3.23
N PHE A 1012 -42.77 -30.73 2.26
CA PHE A 1012 -42.17 -29.41 2.32
C PHE A 1012 -43.09 -28.41 1.62
N SER A 1013 -43.50 -27.35 2.31
CA SER A 1013 -44.36 -26.30 1.75
C SER A 1013 -43.67 -24.96 1.86
N PHE A 1014 -43.67 -24.17 0.79
CA PHE A 1014 -43.05 -22.85 0.74
C PHE A 1014 -43.94 -21.82 0.04
N THR A 1015 -43.89 -20.57 0.49
CA THR A 1015 -44.67 -19.47 -0.10
C THR A 1015 -43.86 -18.61 -1.07
N LEU A 1016 -44.51 -18.10 -2.12
CA LEU A 1016 -43.92 -17.20 -3.12
C LEU A 1016 -44.90 -16.09 -3.54
N PRO A 1017 -44.44 -14.86 -3.82
CA PRO A 1017 -45.29 -13.74 -4.17
C PRO A 1017 -45.90 -13.87 -5.58
N ALA A 1018 -47.18 -13.55 -5.73
CA ALA A 1018 -47.86 -13.56 -7.03
C ALA A 1018 -47.44 -12.36 -7.90
N VAL A 1019 -47.39 -12.55 -9.22
CA VAL A 1019 -47.06 -11.46 -10.17
C VAL A 1019 -48.09 -10.32 -10.09
N ARG A 1020 -47.64 -9.10 -9.78
CA ARG A 1020 -48.50 -7.90 -9.79
C ARG A 1020 -48.92 -7.56 -11.22
N THR A 1021 -50.22 -7.60 -11.50
CA THR A 1021 -50.77 -7.12 -12.78
C THR A 1021 -50.75 -5.59 -12.75
N ARG A 1022 -50.02 -4.92 -13.66
CA ARG A 1022 -50.18 -3.48 -13.89
C ARG A 1022 -51.59 -3.26 -14.44
N ASP A 1023 -52.50 -2.78 -13.60
CA ASP A 1023 -53.76 -2.20 -14.04
C ASP A 1023 -53.46 -0.97 -14.91
N ARG A 1024 -54.17 -0.89 -16.03
CA ARG A 1024 -54.04 0.13 -17.07
C ARG A 1024 -54.80 1.40 -16.72
#